data_AF-A0A0E9N969-F1
#
_entry.id   AF-A0A0E9N969-F1
#
_cell.length_a   1.000
_cell.length_b   1.000
_cell.length_c   1.000
_cell.angle_alpha   90.00
_cell.angle_beta   90.00
_cell.angle_gamma   90.00
#
_symmetry.space_group_name_H-M   'P 1'
#
loop_
_entity.id
_entity.type
_entity.pdbx_description
1 polymer ?
#
loop_
_entity_poly.entity_id
_entity_poly.type
_entity_poly.pdbx_seq_one_letter_code
_entity_poly.pdbx_strand_id
1 'polypeptide(L)'
;MSEASIDAALVAWVNTFGFTGADSIQTLDDLADGVILSRLLQDIDNDSYFKGLDQPTAQSHDPSNWVLRWNYLKRLFRDLERYYTEVLGQPPFAAAYLPNLSMLAKDANVAEIRKLMSLAVVAAVQSEKRENYVKKIQTLSSEQQTALMVELSQIMRDSNVEDNEVDPSKSTVFDDEYAETTEKVSELQEQKDALERAYGELKKEHQDLQVDHAALLEHWTDTHSKLETSEQTVQTLTLRANINAQRELDQLRDELQVLEPRLAEKETEAKTQQALTDSLRKQVGDLSQKAEAAKALQDELDELVHVAEQAKKQESTIAKYKKKLNDMSELEQQLKSLEDENASLTQQIQDTSNTDKSLQTYKATFAQLEEEKAQALSSIHTLKDELERAQDKIQSMIESSSKSAAEISLLQQKVQEMEADQHPAPDSENEDLGELGLELAGTSKTQLKIKISRLEQELRRWRCSGANAQPVEDDKDLRAQCVQLQQEKALLAEQLHGLVTLESGGSLDQVVDLRKQLLQTQQNLAAAKIALRDLTDSLAALEQELFEAKTELSMVGKDDLEAIVILKERNSARIKEVEGSRNDLARKVRELEVECLQQTRCLNEMSIDDAHHKVKGDQSSDVHVKETTLERENAKLREKKKVMLDQLEQLHKALQLARTDRDHLKEKLARAVDNDESSQLRAELSSVKQENRLIHSAYYDLAMRMSQNSVVVARASASPASWLAQQRKLLDRQFERGPDEDKQQQPSPSIHLTDNQLHSNRLSIMRSKFKDEHPFEKRKAEAERIRQKYVDRIPVICEKVEKSDIATIDKKKYLVPADLTVGQFVYVIRKRIKLSPEKAIFIFVDEVLPPTAALMSAIYEEHKDEDGFLYITYSGENTFGFEEL
;
A
#
# COMPACT_ATOMS: atom_id res chain seq x y z
N MET A 1 -28.15 66.76 -49.83
CA MET A 1 -26.78 67.25 -49.57
C MET A 1 -25.82 66.07 -49.62
N SER A 2 -24.51 66.31 -49.73
CA SER A 2 -23.52 65.25 -49.49
C SER A 2 -23.45 64.95 -48.00
N GLU A 3 -23.24 63.68 -47.64
CA GLU A 3 -23.13 63.26 -46.24
C GLU A 3 -22.01 64.00 -45.50
N ALA A 4 -20.86 64.21 -46.17
CA ALA A 4 -19.74 64.98 -45.65
C ALA A 4 -20.07 66.44 -45.29
N SER A 5 -21.15 67.02 -45.83
CA SER A 5 -21.64 68.36 -45.45
C SER A 5 -22.37 68.34 -44.10
N ILE A 6 -23.11 67.27 -43.81
CA ILE A 6 -23.75 67.03 -42.51
C ILE A 6 -22.68 66.74 -41.46
N ASP A 7 -21.69 65.91 -41.82
CA ASP A 7 -20.53 65.59 -40.96
C ASP A 7 -19.75 66.84 -40.55
N ALA A 8 -19.42 67.71 -41.51
CA ALA A 8 -18.74 68.98 -41.27
C ALA A 8 -19.59 69.97 -40.46
N ALA A 9 -20.92 69.89 -40.53
CA ALA A 9 -21.82 70.72 -39.74
C ALA A 9 -21.94 70.23 -38.28
N LEU A 10 -21.98 68.91 -38.06
CA LEU A 10 -21.97 68.30 -36.73
C LEU A 10 -20.67 68.58 -35.98
N VAL A 11 -19.51 68.40 -36.63
CA VAL A 11 -18.19 68.73 -36.02
C VAL A 11 -18.09 70.22 -35.69
N ALA A 12 -18.54 71.09 -36.58
CA ALA A 12 -18.57 72.52 -36.30
C ALA A 12 -19.51 72.89 -35.13
N TRP A 13 -20.67 72.24 -35.02
CA TRP A 13 -21.60 72.44 -33.91
C TRP A 13 -21.00 72.01 -32.56
N VAL A 14 -20.36 70.84 -32.47
CA VAL A 14 -19.71 70.39 -31.22
C VAL A 14 -18.60 71.35 -30.80
N ASN A 15 -17.81 71.87 -31.75
CA ASN A 15 -16.78 72.87 -31.45
C ASN A 15 -17.34 74.22 -30.94
N THR A 16 -18.66 74.52 -31.07
CA THR A 16 -19.28 75.70 -30.41
C THR A 16 -19.42 75.58 -28.88
N PHE A 17 -19.15 74.41 -28.30
CA PHE A 17 -19.28 74.17 -26.86
C PHE A 17 -18.03 74.60 -26.05
N GLY A 18 -16.96 75.07 -26.71
CA GLY A 18 -15.84 75.74 -26.03
C GLY A 18 -14.70 74.83 -25.55
N PHE A 19 -14.59 73.61 -26.10
CA PHE A 19 -13.43 72.74 -25.91
C PHE A 19 -12.16 73.45 -26.43
N THR A 20 -11.14 73.62 -25.58
CA THR A 20 -9.95 74.42 -25.89
C THR A 20 -8.65 73.63 -25.78
N GLY A 21 -7.70 73.92 -26.67
CA GLY A 21 -6.35 73.35 -26.64
C GLY A 21 -6.24 71.98 -27.29
N ALA A 22 -6.62 70.91 -26.58
CA ALA A 22 -6.40 69.52 -27.00
C ALA A 22 -7.67 68.78 -27.44
N ASP A 23 -8.84 69.23 -26.98
CA ASP A 23 -10.14 68.53 -27.18
C ASP A 23 -10.94 69.09 -28.39
N SER A 24 -10.28 69.79 -29.33
CA SER A 24 -10.94 70.36 -30.52
C SER A 24 -10.99 69.33 -31.65
N ILE A 25 -12.18 68.79 -31.91
CA ILE A 25 -12.42 67.73 -32.90
C ILE A 25 -12.15 68.23 -34.32
N GLN A 26 -11.41 67.44 -35.11
CA GLN A 26 -11.25 67.67 -36.56
C GLN A 26 -11.95 66.59 -37.39
N THR A 27 -12.13 65.39 -36.84
CA THR A 27 -12.69 64.21 -37.51
C THR A 27 -13.72 63.53 -36.64
N LEU A 28 -14.80 62.98 -37.23
CA LEU A 28 -15.87 62.33 -36.46
C LEU A 28 -15.35 61.14 -35.63
N ASP A 29 -14.30 60.46 -36.10
CA ASP A 29 -13.55 59.41 -35.42
C ASP A 29 -13.15 59.79 -33.97
N ASP A 30 -12.83 61.06 -33.72
CA ASP A 30 -12.46 61.60 -32.39
C ASP A 30 -13.62 61.49 -31.36
N LEU A 31 -14.87 61.35 -31.83
CA LEU A 31 -16.06 61.18 -30.99
C LEU A 31 -16.34 59.72 -30.62
N ALA A 32 -15.66 58.74 -31.24
CA ALA A 32 -15.88 57.31 -30.98
C ALA A 32 -15.56 56.90 -29.53
N ASP A 33 -14.71 57.65 -28.84
CA ASP A 33 -14.39 57.46 -27.41
C ASP A 33 -15.57 57.82 -26.48
N GLY A 34 -16.62 58.50 -26.96
CA GLY A 34 -17.84 58.83 -26.22
C GLY A 34 -17.70 59.90 -25.12
N VAL A 35 -16.47 60.25 -24.72
CA VAL A 35 -16.18 61.21 -23.63
C VAL A 35 -16.64 62.63 -23.93
N ILE A 36 -16.60 63.04 -25.20
CA ILE A 36 -17.05 64.38 -25.60
C ILE A 36 -18.58 64.42 -25.68
N LEU A 37 -19.22 63.31 -26.10
CA LEU A 37 -20.66 63.15 -26.06
C LEU A 37 -21.21 63.19 -24.63
N SER A 38 -20.55 62.53 -23.66
CA SER A 38 -21.01 62.53 -22.26
C SER A 38 -20.93 63.92 -21.62
N ARG A 39 -19.85 64.67 -21.88
CA ARG A 39 -19.73 66.09 -21.49
C ARG A 39 -20.79 66.98 -22.15
N LEU A 40 -21.13 66.71 -23.41
CA LEU A 40 -22.15 67.47 -24.14
C LEU A 40 -23.56 67.20 -23.60
N LEU A 41 -23.88 65.97 -23.21
CA LEU A 41 -25.13 65.62 -22.52
C LEU A 41 -25.22 66.24 -21.12
N GLN A 42 -24.09 66.35 -20.40
CA GLN A 42 -24.01 67.06 -19.11
C GLN A 42 -24.22 68.59 -19.22
N ASP A 43 -23.85 69.23 -20.33
CA ASP A 43 -24.19 70.65 -20.57
C ASP A 43 -25.72 70.82 -20.75
N ILE A 44 -26.36 69.87 -21.43
CA ILE A 44 -27.80 69.86 -21.73
C ILE A 44 -28.63 69.71 -20.44
N ASP A 45 -28.44 68.64 -19.65
CA ASP A 45 -28.94 68.55 -18.26
C ASP A 45 -27.82 68.14 -17.29
N ASN A 46 -27.55 69.03 -16.34
CA ASN A 46 -26.52 68.89 -15.31
C ASN A 46 -27.11 68.48 -13.95
N ASP A 47 -28.43 68.65 -13.74
CA ASP A 47 -28.99 68.66 -12.38
C ASP A 47 -29.79 67.40 -12.01
N SER A 48 -30.40 66.70 -12.97
CA SER A 48 -31.19 65.49 -12.68
C SER A 48 -30.58 64.19 -13.22
N TYR A 49 -30.30 64.13 -14.53
CA TYR A 49 -30.16 62.84 -15.21
C TYR A 49 -28.72 62.36 -15.44
N PHE A 50 -27.85 63.22 -15.98
CA PHE A 50 -26.49 62.83 -16.42
C PHE A 50 -25.42 62.94 -15.31
N LYS A 51 -25.85 63.20 -14.07
CA LYS A 51 -25.01 63.46 -12.88
C LYS A 51 -24.13 62.30 -12.43
N GLY A 52 -24.46 61.07 -12.86
CA GLY A 52 -23.72 59.84 -12.53
C GLY A 52 -22.80 59.33 -13.63
N LEU A 53 -22.61 60.08 -14.72
CA LEU A 53 -21.62 59.75 -15.75
C LEU A 53 -20.23 60.20 -15.28
N ASP A 54 -19.62 59.39 -14.42
CA ASP A 54 -18.22 59.55 -14.01
C ASP A 54 -17.30 59.68 -15.23
N GLN A 55 -16.24 60.48 -15.08
CA GLN A 55 -15.22 60.55 -16.13
C GLN A 55 -14.58 59.16 -16.34
N PRO A 56 -14.26 58.79 -17.59
CA PRO A 56 -13.65 57.50 -17.88
C PRO A 56 -12.34 57.36 -17.08
N THR A 57 -12.25 56.32 -16.24
CA THR A 57 -11.02 56.02 -15.50
C THR A 57 -9.88 55.82 -16.50
N ALA A 58 -8.65 56.24 -16.17
CA ALA A 58 -7.53 56.32 -17.13
C ALA A 58 -7.24 55.03 -17.93
N GLN A 59 -7.65 53.86 -17.43
CA GLN A 59 -7.57 52.54 -18.09
C GLN A 59 -8.55 52.34 -19.26
N SER A 60 -9.56 53.20 -19.43
CA SER A 60 -10.55 53.12 -20.51
C SER A 60 -10.19 53.95 -21.76
N HIS A 61 -9.14 54.78 -21.67
CA HIS A 61 -8.60 55.51 -22.81
C HIS A 61 -7.77 54.64 -23.77
N ASP A 62 -7.37 53.42 -23.37
CA ASP A 62 -6.61 52.51 -24.24
C ASP A 62 -7.39 52.21 -25.54
N PRO A 63 -6.85 52.57 -26.73
CA PRO A 63 -7.51 52.29 -28.02
C PRO A 63 -7.58 50.79 -28.33
N SER A 64 -6.80 49.97 -27.60
CA SER A 64 -6.88 48.50 -27.69
C SER A 64 -8.17 47.92 -27.09
N ASN A 65 -8.85 48.63 -26.17
CA ASN A 65 -9.92 48.04 -25.35
C ASN A 65 -11.32 48.49 -25.77
N TRP A 66 -11.71 48.12 -26.99
CA TRP A 66 -13.03 48.38 -27.58
C TRP A 66 -14.20 47.89 -26.71
N VAL A 67 -13.99 46.88 -25.85
CA VAL A 67 -15.03 46.34 -24.96
C VAL A 67 -15.42 47.34 -23.86
N LEU A 68 -14.43 48.06 -23.28
CA LEU A 68 -14.72 49.13 -22.32
C LEU A 68 -15.44 50.30 -22.99
N ARG A 69 -14.97 50.71 -24.18
CA ARG A 69 -15.59 51.75 -25.01
C ARG A 69 -17.06 51.41 -25.33
N TRP A 70 -17.32 50.17 -25.77
CA TRP A 70 -18.65 49.64 -26.04
C TRP A 70 -19.59 49.68 -24.82
N ASN A 71 -19.09 49.30 -23.64
CA ASN A 71 -19.87 49.34 -22.40
C ASN A 71 -20.17 50.78 -21.95
N TYR A 72 -19.25 51.73 -22.14
CA TYR A 72 -19.48 53.15 -21.87
C TYR A 72 -20.52 53.74 -22.84
N LEU A 73 -20.37 53.49 -24.15
CA LEU A 73 -21.31 53.93 -25.18
C LEU A 73 -22.71 53.33 -25.00
N LYS A 74 -22.83 52.05 -24.59
CA LYS A 74 -24.09 51.42 -24.20
C LYS A 74 -24.77 52.11 -23.02
N ARG A 75 -23.99 52.50 -22.00
CA ARG A 75 -24.52 53.25 -20.85
C ARG A 75 -25.03 54.62 -21.30
N LEU A 76 -24.23 55.38 -22.07
CA LEU A 76 -24.63 56.67 -22.62
C LEU A 76 -25.89 56.59 -23.47
N PHE A 77 -25.98 55.62 -24.38
CA PHE A 77 -27.13 55.47 -25.27
C PHE A 77 -28.40 55.11 -24.51
N ARG A 78 -28.35 54.17 -23.56
CA ARG A 78 -29.48 53.82 -22.71
C ARG A 78 -29.93 54.98 -21.83
N ASP A 79 -28.98 55.73 -21.26
CA ASP A 79 -29.28 56.88 -20.42
C ASP A 79 -29.86 58.05 -21.27
N LEU A 80 -29.57 58.10 -22.58
CA LEU A 80 -30.21 58.99 -23.58
C LEU A 80 -31.60 58.50 -24.04
N GLU A 81 -31.80 57.21 -24.32
CA GLU A 81 -33.13 56.60 -24.57
C GLU A 81 -34.10 56.91 -23.41
N ARG A 82 -33.59 56.85 -22.18
CA ARG A 82 -34.33 57.17 -20.96
C ARG A 82 -34.70 58.66 -20.87
N TYR A 83 -33.82 59.57 -21.31
CA TYR A 83 -34.14 61.00 -21.41
C TYR A 83 -35.26 61.27 -22.45
N TYR A 84 -35.22 60.60 -23.61
CA TYR A 84 -36.27 60.74 -24.63
C TYR A 84 -37.65 60.27 -24.15
N THR A 85 -37.69 59.17 -23.41
CA THR A 85 -38.94 58.55 -22.94
C THR A 85 -39.49 59.20 -21.66
N GLU A 86 -38.64 59.55 -20.68
CA GLU A 86 -39.08 60.13 -19.40
C GLU A 86 -39.15 61.67 -19.40
N VAL A 87 -38.34 62.39 -20.20
CA VAL A 87 -38.27 63.86 -20.18
C VAL A 87 -38.88 64.49 -21.43
N LEU A 88 -38.65 63.92 -22.63
CA LEU A 88 -39.20 64.45 -23.88
C LEU A 88 -40.57 63.84 -24.24
N GLY A 89 -40.97 62.75 -23.58
CA GLY A 89 -42.28 62.10 -23.75
C GLY A 89 -42.53 61.51 -25.14
N GLN A 90 -41.47 61.26 -25.91
CA GLN A 90 -41.55 60.76 -27.29
C GLN A 90 -41.50 59.21 -27.30
N PRO A 91 -42.09 58.54 -28.31
CA PRO A 91 -41.92 57.10 -28.49
C PRO A 91 -40.43 56.74 -28.72
N PRO A 92 -40.03 55.49 -28.39
CA PRO A 92 -38.66 55.03 -28.65
C PRO A 92 -38.31 55.11 -30.15
N PHE A 93 -37.03 55.34 -30.45
CA PHE A 93 -36.56 55.71 -31.78
C PHE A 93 -37.04 54.76 -32.90
N ALA A 94 -37.51 55.35 -34.01
CA ALA A 94 -37.80 54.59 -35.22
C ALA A 94 -36.53 53.85 -35.70
N ALA A 95 -36.69 52.59 -36.10
CA ALA A 95 -35.58 51.65 -36.29
C ALA A 95 -34.49 52.08 -37.31
N ALA A 96 -34.78 53.04 -38.19
CA ALA A 96 -33.81 53.63 -39.11
C ALA A 96 -32.69 54.44 -38.41
N TYR A 97 -33.00 55.06 -37.27
CA TYR A 97 -32.11 55.97 -36.55
C TYR A 97 -31.35 55.33 -35.38
N LEU A 98 -31.56 54.04 -35.11
CA LEU A 98 -30.99 53.32 -33.96
C LEU A 98 -29.50 52.97 -34.24
N PRO A 99 -28.52 53.49 -33.48
CA PRO A 99 -27.09 53.34 -33.81
C PRO A 99 -26.51 51.96 -33.45
N ASN A 100 -25.70 51.40 -34.33
CA ASN A 100 -24.98 50.13 -34.11
C ASN A 100 -23.74 50.33 -33.23
N LEU A 101 -23.97 50.45 -31.92
CA LEU A 101 -22.94 50.66 -30.88
C LEU A 101 -21.74 49.68 -30.97
N SER A 102 -21.94 48.47 -31.52
CA SER A 102 -20.89 47.47 -31.75
C SER A 102 -19.88 47.90 -32.83
N MET A 103 -20.35 48.46 -33.96
CA MET A 103 -19.48 48.99 -35.03
C MET A 103 -18.85 50.31 -34.61
N LEU A 104 -19.59 51.14 -33.87
CA LEU A 104 -19.11 52.39 -33.29
C LEU A 104 -17.86 52.17 -32.41
N ALA A 105 -17.90 51.17 -31.53
CA ALA A 105 -16.80 50.90 -30.59
C ALA A 105 -15.58 50.18 -31.19
N LYS A 106 -15.74 49.48 -32.31
CA LYS A 106 -14.68 48.68 -32.96
C LYS A 106 -14.05 49.38 -34.16
N ASP A 107 -14.89 49.91 -35.03
CA ASP A 107 -14.56 50.31 -36.40
C ASP A 107 -14.71 51.83 -36.61
N ALA A 108 -15.01 52.58 -35.53
CA ALA A 108 -15.23 54.04 -35.51
C ALA A 108 -16.16 54.55 -36.62
N ASN A 109 -17.19 53.76 -36.97
CA ASN A 109 -17.98 53.99 -38.18
C ASN A 109 -18.73 55.34 -38.15
N VAL A 110 -18.25 56.27 -38.99
CA VAL A 110 -18.77 57.64 -39.20
C VAL A 110 -20.29 57.69 -39.37
N ALA A 111 -20.90 56.74 -40.08
CA ALA A 111 -22.35 56.74 -40.30
C ALA A 111 -23.16 56.45 -39.01
N GLU A 112 -22.61 55.64 -38.09
CA GLU A 112 -23.23 55.34 -36.81
C GLU A 112 -22.91 56.42 -35.76
N ILE A 113 -21.72 57.05 -35.84
CA ILE A 113 -21.39 58.29 -35.11
C ILE A 113 -22.40 59.39 -35.48
N ARG A 114 -22.66 59.59 -36.78
CA ARG A 114 -23.61 60.59 -37.28
C ARG A 114 -25.00 60.40 -36.69
N LYS A 115 -25.57 59.18 -36.73
CA LYS A 115 -26.88 58.88 -36.12
C LYS A 115 -26.93 59.25 -34.63
N LEU A 116 -25.92 58.81 -33.87
CA LEU A 116 -25.84 59.10 -32.42
C LEU A 116 -25.71 60.60 -32.14
N MET A 117 -24.96 61.32 -32.97
CA MET A 117 -24.83 62.78 -32.88
C MET A 117 -26.11 63.51 -33.30
N SER A 118 -26.78 63.12 -34.40
CA SER A 118 -28.06 63.70 -34.83
C SER A 118 -29.12 63.57 -33.72
N LEU A 119 -29.20 62.42 -33.04
CA LEU A 119 -30.05 62.25 -31.85
C LEU A 119 -29.64 63.19 -30.70
N ALA A 120 -28.34 63.34 -30.42
CA ALA A 120 -27.87 64.30 -29.41
C ALA A 120 -28.20 65.78 -29.76
N VAL A 121 -28.18 66.17 -31.04
CA VAL A 121 -28.64 67.50 -31.48
C VAL A 121 -30.14 67.66 -31.32
N VAL A 122 -30.96 66.67 -31.70
CA VAL A 122 -32.42 66.69 -31.49
C VAL A 122 -32.74 66.85 -30.00
N ALA A 123 -32.08 66.09 -29.12
CA ALA A 123 -32.24 66.23 -27.66
C ALA A 123 -31.86 67.64 -27.16
N ALA A 124 -30.75 68.20 -27.63
CA ALA A 124 -30.34 69.57 -27.29
C ALA A 124 -31.38 70.63 -27.73
N VAL A 125 -31.95 70.47 -28.93
CA VAL A 125 -32.95 71.39 -29.51
C VAL A 125 -34.34 71.23 -28.87
N GLN A 126 -34.67 70.06 -28.31
CA GLN A 126 -35.92 69.84 -27.58
C GLN A 126 -35.81 70.14 -26.06
N SER A 127 -34.60 70.19 -25.49
CA SER A 127 -34.35 70.47 -24.06
C SER A 127 -34.89 71.82 -23.56
N GLU A 128 -35.06 71.97 -22.23
CA GLU A 128 -35.47 73.25 -21.61
C GLU A 128 -34.57 74.44 -21.98
N LYS A 129 -33.27 74.19 -22.17
CA LYS A 129 -32.25 75.18 -22.54
C LYS A 129 -32.18 75.45 -24.06
N ARG A 130 -33.10 74.91 -24.87
CA ARG A 130 -33.10 74.96 -26.35
C ARG A 130 -32.70 76.28 -26.97
N GLU A 131 -33.10 77.41 -26.39
CA GLU A 131 -32.73 78.74 -26.89
C GLU A 131 -31.22 78.95 -27.02
N ASN A 132 -30.43 78.42 -26.08
CA ASN A 132 -28.97 78.57 -26.12
C ASN A 132 -28.34 77.67 -27.19
N TYR A 133 -28.91 76.48 -27.43
CA TYR A 133 -28.46 75.56 -28.48
C TYR A 133 -28.89 76.03 -29.87
N VAL A 134 -30.08 76.61 -30.02
CA VAL A 134 -30.51 77.29 -31.25
C VAL A 134 -29.65 78.51 -31.54
N LYS A 135 -29.30 79.32 -30.52
CA LYS A 135 -28.34 80.45 -30.68
C LYS A 135 -26.95 79.95 -31.08
N LYS A 136 -26.45 78.82 -30.55
CA LYS A 136 -25.21 78.16 -31.01
C LYS A 136 -25.32 77.70 -32.47
N ILE A 137 -26.43 77.09 -32.90
CA ILE A 137 -26.64 76.70 -34.31
C ILE A 137 -26.64 77.93 -35.23
N GLN A 138 -27.23 79.05 -34.80
CA GLN A 138 -27.28 80.30 -35.55
C GLN A 138 -25.92 81.01 -35.74
N THR A 139 -24.85 80.60 -35.03
CA THR A 139 -23.49 81.11 -35.28
C THR A 139 -22.69 80.30 -36.31
N LEU A 140 -23.21 79.17 -36.78
CA LEU A 140 -22.61 78.34 -37.84
C LEU A 140 -22.81 78.96 -39.23
N SER A 141 -22.12 78.45 -40.26
CA SER A 141 -22.29 78.95 -41.63
C SER A 141 -23.69 78.60 -42.19
N SER A 142 -24.20 79.38 -43.16
CA SER A 142 -25.53 79.15 -43.76
C SER A 142 -25.68 77.76 -44.40
N GLU A 143 -24.58 77.19 -44.90
CA GLU A 143 -24.52 75.83 -45.44
C GLU A 143 -24.64 74.77 -44.33
N GLN A 144 -23.91 74.95 -43.22
CA GLN A 144 -23.99 74.09 -42.05
C GLN A 144 -25.37 74.16 -41.37
N GLN A 145 -25.95 75.37 -41.29
CA GLN A 145 -27.31 75.59 -40.78
C GLN A 145 -28.36 74.86 -41.63
N THR A 146 -28.27 74.92 -42.96
CA THR A 146 -29.22 74.21 -43.84
C THR A 146 -29.01 72.69 -43.82
N ALA A 147 -27.77 72.20 -43.72
CA ALA A 147 -27.50 70.77 -43.55
C ALA A 147 -28.12 70.22 -42.26
N LEU A 148 -27.88 70.86 -41.11
CA LEU A 148 -28.47 70.45 -39.82
C LEU A 148 -29.99 70.63 -39.79
N MET A 149 -30.53 71.71 -40.35
CA MET A 149 -31.97 71.96 -40.34
C MET A 149 -32.74 70.92 -41.17
N VAL A 150 -32.17 70.44 -42.29
CA VAL A 150 -32.78 69.36 -43.09
C VAL A 150 -32.82 68.06 -42.28
N GLU A 151 -31.68 67.63 -41.72
CA GLU A 151 -31.55 66.42 -40.88
C GLU A 151 -32.57 66.43 -39.72
N LEU A 152 -32.60 67.53 -38.94
CA LEU A 152 -33.53 67.71 -37.83
C LEU A 152 -35.00 67.70 -38.30
N SER A 153 -35.31 68.34 -39.43
CA SER A 153 -36.68 68.38 -39.97
C SER A 153 -37.17 67.03 -40.49
N GLN A 154 -36.25 66.14 -40.90
CA GLN A 154 -36.60 64.81 -41.40
C GLN A 154 -36.96 63.88 -40.23
N ILE A 155 -36.11 63.82 -39.19
CA ILE A 155 -36.39 63.08 -37.95
C ILE A 155 -37.71 63.53 -37.30
N MET A 156 -38.02 64.84 -37.34
CA MET A 156 -39.28 65.38 -36.81
C MET A 156 -40.52 65.05 -37.67
N ARG A 157 -40.37 64.83 -38.98
CA ARG A 157 -41.50 64.45 -39.87
C ARG A 157 -41.85 62.96 -39.75
N ASP A 158 -40.84 62.10 -39.63
CA ASP A 158 -41.00 60.65 -39.46
C ASP A 158 -41.74 60.28 -38.15
N SER A 159 -42.07 61.26 -37.32
CA SER A 159 -42.69 61.11 -36.00
C SER A 159 -44.19 61.46 -35.91
N ASN A 160 -44.86 61.94 -36.99
CA ASN A 160 -46.23 62.48 -36.85
C ASN A 160 -47.06 62.50 -38.17
N VAL A 161 -48.15 61.71 -38.27
CA VAL A 161 -49.07 61.62 -39.45
C VAL A 161 -50.51 61.25 -39.07
N GLU A 162 -51.52 62.04 -39.50
CA GLU A 162 -52.95 61.66 -39.74
C GLU A 162 -53.57 62.63 -40.79
N ASP A 163 -54.67 62.23 -41.47
CA ASP A 163 -55.25 62.84 -42.70
C ASP A 163 -56.57 63.64 -42.52
N ASN A 164 -57.03 64.39 -43.56
CA ASN A 164 -58.46 64.69 -43.89
C ASN A 164 -58.67 65.50 -45.21
N GLU A 165 -59.88 65.49 -45.83
CA GLU A 165 -60.20 66.16 -47.13
C GLU A 165 -61.71 66.59 -47.30
N VAL A 166 -62.11 67.08 -48.51
CA VAL A 166 -63.49 67.27 -49.10
C VAL A 166 -64.16 68.69 -49.12
N ASP A 167 -64.73 69.12 -50.29
CA ASP A 167 -65.73 70.23 -50.47
C ASP A 167 -66.54 70.15 -51.82
N PRO A 168 -67.85 70.50 -51.88
CA PRO A 168 -68.60 70.73 -53.14
C PRO A 168 -69.66 71.89 -53.15
N SER A 169 -70.05 72.44 -54.33
CA SER A 169 -71.18 73.41 -54.46
C SER A 169 -71.95 73.49 -55.82
N LYS A 170 -73.15 74.12 -55.78
CA LYS A 170 -74.31 74.07 -56.74
C LYS A 170 -74.25 75.04 -57.96
N SER A 171 -75.09 74.82 -59.01
CA SER A 171 -76.30 75.65 -59.34
C SER A 171 -77.00 75.29 -60.69
N THR A 172 -78.11 75.97 -61.05
CA THR A 172 -79.06 75.72 -62.18
C THR A 172 -79.49 77.02 -62.93
N VAL A 173 -80.32 76.92 -64.00
CA VAL A 173 -81.54 77.75 -64.34
C VAL A 173 -81.78 78.07 -65.85
N PHE A 174 -82.96 77.65 -66.38
CA PHE A 174 -83.99 78.25 -67.30
C PHE A 174 -83.73 79.50 -68.20
N ASP A 175 -84.46 79.83 -69.30
CA ASP A 175 -85.46 79.15 -70.20
C ASP A 175 -86.04 80.17 -71.26
N ASP A 176 -87.11 79.78 -71.98
CA ASP A 176 -88.22 80.56 -72.61
C ASP A 176 -88.20 80.75 -74.16
N GLU A 177 -89.39 80.91 -74.75
CA GLU A 177 -89.83 80.27 -76.01
C GLU A 177 -90.74 81.18 -76.92
N TYR A 178 -91.49 80.58 -77.87
CA TYR A 178 -92.66 81.12 -78.60
C TYR A 178 -92.50 81.76 -80.01
N ALA A 179 -91.49 81.33 -80.76
CA ALA A 179 -91.61 81.16 -82.23
C ALA A 179 -90.97 79.83 -82.63
N GLU A 180 -89.81 79.59 -82.02
CA GLU A 180 -89.41 78.34 -81.39
C GLU A 180 -90.51 77.30 -81.07
N THR A 181 -91.76 77.58 -80.69
CA THR A 181 -92.72 76.57 -80.14
C THR A 181 -93.03 75.31 -81.00
N THR A 182 -92.53 75.20 -82.23
CA THR A 182 -92.53 73.94 -83.00
C THR A 182 -91.12 73.41 -83.29
N GLU A 183 -90.12 74.29 -83.36
CA GLU A 183 -88.71 73.94 -83.50
C GLU A 183 -88.15 73.53 -82.13
N LYS A 184 -88.22 74.42 -81.13
CA LYS A 184 -88.02 74.17 -79.70
C LYS A 184 -88.97 73.15 -79.09
N VAL A 185 -90.14 72.81 -79.66
CA VAL A 185 -90.85 71.57 -79.23
C VAL A 185 -90.13 70.32 -79.73
N SER A 186 -89.51 70.35 -80.91
CA SER A 186 -88.60 69.29 -81.37
C SER A 186 -87.28 69.31 -80.59
N GLU A 187 -86.69 70.48 -80.30
CA GLU A 187 -85.46 70.58 -79.51
C GLU A 187 -85.71 70.24 -78.03
N LEU A 188 -86.86 70.59 -77.44
CA LEU A 188 -87.28 70.15 -76.10
C LEU A 188 -87.57 68.65 -76.11
N GLN A 189 -88.04 68.07 -77.22
CA GLN A 189 -88.16 66.62 -77.34
C GLN A 189 -86.78 65.95 -77.48
N GLU A 190 -85.84 66.50 -78.24
CA GLU A 190 -84.46 66.01 -78.34
C GLU A 190 -83.67 66.23 -77.04
N GLN A 191 -83.86 67.35 -76.35
CA GLN A 191 -83.32 67.66 -75.03
C GLN A 191 -83.96 66.77 -73.95
N LYS A 192 -85.26 66.49 -74.03
CA LYS A 192 -85.94 65.50 -73.18
C LYS A 192 -85.38 64.11 -73.42
N ASP A 193 -85.23 63.68 -74.67
CA ASP A 193 -84.67 62.37 -75.00
C ASP A 193 -83.17 62.29 -74.70
N ALA A 194 -82.46 63.44 -74.65
CA ALA A 194 -81.09 63.55 -74.14
C ALA A 194 -81.03 63.52 -72.60
N LEU A 195 -81.98 64.16 -71.92
CA LEU A 195 -82.14 64.11 -70.47
C LEU A 195 -82.58 62.73 -70.00
N GLU A 196 -83.44 62.02 -70.74
CA GLU A 196 -83.83 60.64 -70.45
C GLU A 196 -82.66 59.67 -70.68
N ARG A 197 -81.81 59.91 -71.70
CA ARG A 197 -80.55 59.18 -71.88
C ARG A 197 -79.55 59.46 -70.77
N ALA A 198 -79.24 60.73 -70.49
CA ALA A 198 -78.31 61.13 -69.43
C ALA A 198 -78.80 60.72 -68.04
N TYR A 199 -80.11 60.74 -67.78
CA TYR A 199 -80.71 60.19 -66.56
C TYR A 199 -80.63 58.66 -66.52
N GLY A 200 -80.76 57.98 -67.66
CA GLY A 200 -80.54 56.54 -67.77
C GLY A 200 -79.07 56.13 -67.58
N GLU A 201 -78.13 56.97 -68.00
CA GLU A 201 -76.68 56.81 -67.82
C GLU A 201 -76.29 57.10 -66.37
N LEU A 202 -76.63 58.26 -65.82
CA LEU A 202 -76.42 58.62 -64.40
C LEU A 202 -77.10 57.62 -63.43
N LYS A 203 -78.23 57.04 -63.82
CA LYS A 203 -78.88 55.97 -63.04
C LYS A 203 -78.11 54.65 -63.09
N LYS A 204 -77.47 54.29 -64.21
CA LYS A 204 -76.55 53.15 -64.26
C LYS A 204 -75.32 53.44 -63.42
N GLU A 205 -74.68 54.59 -63.60
CA GLU A 205 -73.53 55.01 -62.78
C GLU A 205 -73.87 54.96 -61.29
N HIS A 206 -75.05 55.40 -60.88
CA HIS A 206 -75.50 55.29 -59.48
C HIS A 206 -75.74 53.84 -59.03
N GLN A 207 -76.23 52.95 -59.91
CA GLN A 207 -76.40 51.53 -59.62
C GLN A 207 -75.06 50.78 -59.55
N ASP A 208 -74.14 51.07 -60.47
CA ASP A 208 -72.79 50.50 -60.51
C ASP A 208 -71.98 50.98 -59.30
N LEU A 209 -72.02 52.27 -58.97
CA LEU A 209 -71.40 52.82 -57.75
C LEU A 209 -72.03 52.27 -56.46
N GLN A 210 -73.32 51.92 -56.47
CA GLN A 210 -73.98 51.25 -55.34
C GLN A 210 -73.52 49.79 -55.19
N VAL A 211 -73.25 49.09 -56.31
CA VAL A 211 -72.67 47.75 -56.31
C VAL A 211 -71.21 47.78 -55.84
N ASP A 212 -70.40 48.72 -56.34
CA ASP A 212 -69.01 48.92 -55.92
C ASP A 212 -68.93 49.28 -54.43
N HIS A 213 -69.82 50.15 -53.93
CA HIS A 213 -69.90 50.47 -52.51
C HIS A 213 -70.29 49.26 -51.65
N ALA A 214 -71.23 48.42 -52.13
CA ALA A 214 -71.59 47.18 -51.44
C ALA A 214 -70.44 46.16 -51.41
N ALA A 215 -69.72 45.99 -52.53
CA ALA A 215 -68.56 45.11 -52.63
C ALA A 215 -67.37 45.61 -51.78
N LEU A 216 -67.17 46.93 -51.69
CA LEU A 216 -66.17 47.55 -50.83
C LEU A 216 -66.51 47.39 -49.34
N LEU A 217 -67.80 47.50 -48.96
CA LEU A 217 -68.27 47.20 -47.61
C LEU A 217 -68.09 45.72 -47.26
N GLU A 218 -68.43 44.79 -48.17
CA GLU A 218 -68.20 43.37 -47.99
C GLU A 218 -66.70 43.10 -47.76
N HIS A 219 -65.83 43.56 -48.66
CA HIS A 219 -64.37 43.43 -48.51
C HIS A 219 -63.83 44.09 -47.23
N TRP A 220 -64.40 45.21 -46.79
CA TRP A 220 -64.03 45.85 -45.52
C TRP A 220 -64.42 44.99 -44.31
N THR A 221 -65.63 44.44 -44.27
CA THR A 221 -66.03 43.50 -43.19
C THR A 221 -65.20 42.20 -43.23
N ASP A 222 -64.85 41.73 -44.43
CA ASP A 222 -64.07 40.52 -44.65
C ASP A 222 -62.58 40.72 -44.31
N THR A 223 -62.05 41.95 -44.38
CA THR A 223 -60.68 42.27 -43.91
C THR A 223 -60.64 42.61 -42.42
N HIS A 224 -61.66 43.30 -41.89
CA HIS A 224 -61.76 43.60 -40.46
C HIS A 224 -61.89 42.32 -39.61
N SER A 225 -62.73 41.36 -40.03
CA SER A 225 -62.86 40.05 -39.34
C SER A 225 -61.59 39.18 -39.43
N LYS A 226 -60.83 39.27 -40.52
CA LYS A 226 -59.50 38.63 -40.64
C LYS A 226 -58.46 39.30 -39.73
N LEU A 227 -58.52 40.61 -39.55
CA LEU A 227 -57.67 41.33 -38.59
C LEU A 227 -58.03 40.95 -37.15
N GLU A 228 -59.32 41.01 -36.77
CA GLU A 228 -59.80 40.66 -35.42
C GLU A 228 -59.41 39.23 -35.04
N THR A 229 -59.62 38.25 -35.93
CA THR A 229 -59.21 36.86 -35.68
C THR A 229 -57.68 36.71 -35.61
N SER A 230 -56.92 37.43 -36.43
CA SER A 230 -55.45 37.48 -36.31
C SER A 230 -55.01 38.02 -34.94
N GLU A 231 -55.56 39.16 -34.50
CA GLU A 231 -55.27 39.76 -33.19
C GLU A 231 -55.62 38.81 -32.04
N GLN A 232 -56.76 38.14 -32.09
CA GLN A 232 -57.14 37.11 -31.11
C GLN A 232 -56.14 35.93 -31.08
N THR A 233 -55.60 35.50 -32.23
CA THR A 233 -54.53 34.48 -32.24
C THR A 233 -53.21 35.00 -31.65
N VAL A 234 -52.82 36.26 -31.92
CA VAL A 234 -51.61 36.87 -31.34
C VAL A 234 -51.76 37.04 -29.82
N GLN A 235 -52.92 37.49 -29.33
CA GLN A 235 -53.20 37.61 -27.90
C GLN A 235 -53.18 36.25 -27.19
N THR A 236 -53.79 35.21 -27.77
CA THR A 236 -53.79 33.87 -27.17
C THR A 236 -52.41 33.20 -27.22
N LEU A 237 -51.61 33.42 -28.27
CA LEU A 237 -50.23 32.95 -28.35
C LEU A 237 -49.30 33.66 -27.36
N THR A 238 -49.41 34.99 -27.21
CA THR A 238 -48.59 35.75 -26.25
C THR A 238 -48.96 35.43 -24.79
N LEU A 239 -50.25 35.29 -24.47
CA LEU A 239 -50.68 34.78 -23.16
C LEU A 239 -50.13 33.38 -22.88
N ARG A 240 -50.16 32.48 -23.87
CA ARG A 240 -49.60 31.11 -23.73
C ARG A 240 -48.08 31.12 -23.56
N ALA A 241 -47.36 31.99 -24.27
CA ALA A 241 -45.92 32.16 -24.11
C ALA A 241 -45.57 32.67 -22.71
N ASN A 242 -46.30 33.69 -22.21
CA ASN A 242 -46.11 34.24 -20.86
C ASN A 242 -46.40 33.19 -19.78
N ILE A 243 -47.44 32.37 -19.92
CA ILE A 243 -47.76 31.27 -18.98
C ILE A 243 -46.68 30.19 -18.99
N ASN A 244 -46.09 29.89 -20.15
CA ASN A 244 -44.96 28.94 -20.22
C ASN A 244 -43.71 29.51 -19.55
N ALA A 245 -43.32 30.76 -19.87
CA ALA A 245 -42.17 31.42 -19.26
C ALA A 245 -42.32 31.60 -17.73
N GLN A 246 -43.54 31.84 -17.24
CA GLN A 246 -43.83 31.84 -15.80
C GLN A 246 -43.63 30.47 -15.17
N ARG A 247 -44.10 29.39 -15.81
CA ARG A 247 -43.86 28.01 -15.33
C ARG A 247 -42.39 27.63 -15.32
N GLU A 248 -41.63 28.04 -16.34
CA GLU A 248 -40.18 27.81 -16.43
C GLU A 248 -39.44 28.58 -15.31
N LEU A 249 -39.83 29.83 -15.04
CA LEU A 249 -39.30 30.61 -13.92
C LEU A 249 -39.66 30.02 -12.55
N ASP A 250 -40.87 29.49 -12.39
CA ASP A 250 -41.31 28.86 -11.13
C ASP A 250 -40.67 27.49 -10.92
N GLN A 251 -40.46 26.70 -11.98
CA GLN A 251 -39.67 25.46 -11.93
C GLN A 251 -38.22 25.74 -11.51
N LEU A 252 -37.56 26.74 -12.10
CA LEU A 252 -36.20 27.14 -11.72
C LEU A 252 -36.12 27.68 -10.27
N ARG A 253 -37.20 28.28 -9.74
CA ARG A 253 -37.29 28.69 -8.33
C ARG A 253 -37.41 27.48 -7.40
N ASP A 254 -38.28 26.53 -7.71
CA ASP A 254 -38.44 25.30 -6.93
C ASP A 254 -37.14 24.48 -6.92
N GLU A 255 -36.44 24.39 -8.07
CA GLU A 255 -35.12 23.75 -8.17
C GLU A 255 -34.07 24.48 -7.32
N LEU A 256 -33.96 25.81 -7.41
CA LEU A 256 -33.06 26.59 -6.56
C LEU A 256 -33.36 26.40 -5.07
N GLN A 257 -34.63 26.41 -4.67
CA GLN A 257 -35.06 26.21 -3.28
C GLN A 257 -34.69 24.81 -2.73
N VAL A 258 -34.56 23.79 -3.60
CA VAL A 258 -34.07 22.45 -3.23
C VAL A 258 -32.54 22.36 -3.26
N LEU A 259 -31.87 23.11 -4.15
CA LEU A 259 -30.41 23.09 -4.28
C LEU A 259 -29.69 23.92 -3.21
N GLU A 260 -30.24 25.08 -2.80
CA GLU A 260 -29.67 25.92 -1.72
C GLU A 260 -29.40 25.17 -0.40
N PRO A 261 -30.36 24.45 0.22
CA PRO A 261 -30.10 23.71 1.45
C PRO A 261 -29.14 22.54 1.25
N ARG A 262 -29.13 21.92 0.06
CA ARG A 262 -28.19 20.84 -0.29
C ARG A 262 -26.75 21.37 -0.45
N LEU A 263 -26.58 22.57 -1.01
CA LEU A 263 -25.29 23.25 -1.06
C LEU A 263 -24.81 23.62 0.35
N ALA A 264 -25.70 24.14 1.20
CA ALA A 264 -25.39 24.45 2.59
C ALA A 264 -24.99 23.19 3.40
N GLU A 265 -25.67 22.06 3.20
CA GLU A 265 -25.28 20.75 3.76
C GLU A 265 -23.85 20.38 3.32
N LYS A 266 -23.54 20.43 2.02
CA LYS A 266 -22.20 20.11 1.51
C LYS A 266 -21.11 21.09 1.95
N GLU A 267 -21.45 22.36 2.18
CA GLU A 267 -20.54 23.29 2.86
C GLU A 267 -20.25 22.88 4.30
N THR A 268 -21.25 22.38 5.06
CA THR A 268 -21.02 21.90 6.44
C THR A 268 -20.23 20.59 6.48
N GLU A 269 -20.46 19.67 5.53
CA GLU A 269 -19.62 18.48 5.34
C GLU A 269 -18.17 18.87 5.04
N ALA A 270 -17.93 19.78 4.09
CA ALA A 270 -16.59 20.27 3.78
C ALA A 270 -15.90 20.91 4.99
N LYS A 271 -16.61 21.75 5.75
CA LYS A 271 -16.09 22.41 6.97
C LYS A 271 -15.74 21.41 8.07
N THR A 272 -16.53 20.35 8.26
CA THR A 272 -16.24 19.29 9.25
C THR A 272 -15.09 18.37 8.79
N GLN A 273 -15.02 18.02 7.51
CA GLN A 273 -13.90 17.29 6.93
C GLN A 273 -12.58 18.08 7.00
N GLN A 274 -12.62 19.40 6.80
CA GLN A 274 -11.46 20.27 6.97
C GLN A 274 -10.99 20.30 8.43
N ALA A 275 -11.91 20.48 9.39
CA ALA A 275 -11.58 20.46 10.82
C ALA A 275 -10.99 19.10 11.27
N LEU A 276 -11.52 17.98 10.75
CA LEU A 276 -10.94 16.65 10.96
C LEU A 276 -9.53 16.54 10.35
N THR A 277 -9.34 17.04 9.13
CA THR A 277 -8.05 17.04 8.43
C THR A 277 -6.99 17.83 9.21
N ASP A 278 -7.34 19.00 9.74
CA ASP A 278 -6.40 19.82 10.52
C ASP A 278 -6.13 19.23 11.91
N SER A 279 -7.10 18.55 12.52
CA SER A 279 -6.89 17.74 13.73
C SER A 279 -5.92 16.57 13.47
N LEU A 280 -6.09 15.83 12.37
CA LEU A 280 -5.20 14.74 11.96
C LEU A 280 -3.79 15.26 11.61
N ARG A 281 -3.68 16.39 10.91
CA ARG A 281 -2.39 17.07 10.66
C ARG A 281 -1.66 17.42 11.96
N LYS A 282 -2.37 17.92 12.97
CA LYS A 282 -1.80 18.18 14.29
C LYS A 282 -1.33 16.89 14.96
N GLN A 283 -2.13 15.82 14.95
CA GLN A 283 -1.73 14.52 15.50
C GLN A 283 -0.49 13.94 14.79
N VAL A 284 -0.38 14.09 13.46
CA VAL A 284 0.82 13.70 12.70
C VAL A 284 2.03 14.54 13.11
N GLY A 285 1.87 15.84 13.37
CA GLY A 285 2.93 16.69 13.93
C GLY A 285 3.38 16.24 15.33
N ASP A 286 2.43 16.02 16.24
CA ASP A 286 2.68 15.53 17.61
C ASP A 286 3.34 14.13 17.60
N LEU A 287 3.06 13.30 16.59
CA LEU A 287 3.69 11.99 16.39
C LEU A 287 5.09 12.11 15.75
N SER A 288 5.32 13.07 14.84
CA SER A 288 6.66 13.34 14.28
C SER A 288 7.62 13.78 15.37
N GLN A 289 7.22 14.74 16.22
CA GLN A 289 8.02 15.19 17.36
C GLN A 289 8.36 14.04 18.33
N LYS A 290 7.42 13.11 18.57
CA LYS A 290 7.67 11.90 19.37
C LYS A 290 8.64 10.93 18.68
N ALA A 291 8.56 10.78 17.36
CA ALA A 291 9.49 9.95 16.58
C ALA A 291 10.91 10.57 16.50
N GLU A 292 11.01 11.89 16.45
CA GLU A 292 12.27 12.64 16.53
C GLU A 292 12.90 12.52 17.92
N ALA A 293 12.11 12.69 18.99
CA ALA A 293 12.57 12.45 20.36
C ALA A 293 12.98 10.98 20.60
N ALA A 294 12.25 10.01 20.02
CA ALA A 294 12.60 8.59 20.12
C ALA A 294 13.92 8.26 19.39
N LYS A 295 14.23 8.95 18.27
CA LYS A 295 15.53 8.84 17.60
C LYS A 295 16.66 9.43 18.45
N ALA A 296 16.48 10.64 19.01
CA ALA A 296 17.47 11.24 19.89
C ALA A 296 17.79 10.33 21.11
N LEU A 297 16.77 9.71 21.72
CA LEU A 297 16.94 8.73 22.79
C LEU A 297 17.58 7.41 22.31
N GLN A 298 17.46 7.05 21.04
CA GLN A 298 18.17 5.91 20.45
C GLN A 298 19.65 6.26 20.21
N ASP A 299 19.94 7.45 19.68
CA ASP A 299 21.31 7.94 19.47
C ASP A 299 22.07 8.04 20.82
N GLU A 300 21.41 8.55 21.87
CA GLU A 300 21.93 8.54 23.25
C GLU A 300 22.15 7.10 23.78
N LEU A 301 21.25 6.16 23.47
CA LEU A 301 21.39 4.77 23.89
C LEU A 301 22.56 4.08 23.19
N ASP A 302 22.77 4.33 21.90
CA ASP A 302 23.89 3.77 21.12
C ASP A 302 25.24 4.37 21.59
N GLU A 303 25.30 5.66 21.98
CA GLU A 303 26.47 6.22 22.67
C GLU A 303 26.73 5.52 24.02
N LEU A 304 25.69 5.35 24.85
CA LEU A 304 25.81 4.66 26.14
C LEU A 304 26.22 3.18 25.98
N VAL A 305 25.78 2.51 24.92
CA VAL A 305 26.23 1.14 24.57
C VAL A 305 27.70 1.13 24.18
N HIS A 306 28.17 2.10 23.38
CA HIS A 306 29.60 2.22 23.05
C HIS A 306 30.46 2.51 24.29
N VAL A 307 30.00 3.39 25.19
CA VAL A 307 30.65 3.65 26.48
C VAL A 307 30.66 2.40 27.37
N ALA A 308 29.58 1.62 27.41
CA ALA A 308 29.50 0.37 28.15
C ALA A 308 30.45 -0.71 27.58
N GLU A 309 30.60 -0.80 26.25
CA GLU A 309 31.62 -1.64 25.63
C GLU A 309 33.04 -1.19 26.01
N GLN A 310 33.31 0.12 26.01
CA GLN A 310 34.60 0.67 26.40
C GLN A 310 34.92 0.38 27.88
N ALA A 311 33.93 0.52 28.77
CA ALA A 311 34.03 0.12 30.16
C ALA A 311 34.31 -1.39 30.32
N LYS A 312 33.60 -2.26 29.58
CA LYS A 312 33.83 -3.71 29.57
C LYS A 312 35.22 -4.09 29.04
N LYS A 313 35.72 -3.36 28.02
CA LYS A 313 37.09 -3.50 27.51
C LYS A 313 38.12 -3.12 28.60
N GLN A 314 37.90 -2.03 29.34
CA GLN A 314 38.73 -1.64 30.49
C GLN A 314 38.62 -2.63 31.67
N GLU A 315 37.43 -3.13 31.99
CA GLU A 315 37.24 -4.16 33.02
C GLU A 315 38.03 -5.43 32.68
N SER A 316 38.08 -5.82 31.40
CA SER A 316 38.91 -6.94 30.94
C SER A 316 40.43 -6.71 31.09
N THR A 317 40.91 -5.46 31.05
CA THR A 317 42.33 -5.15 31.33
C THR A 317 42.59 -5.09 32.84
N ILE A 318 41.67 -4.53 33.62
CA ILE A 318 41.70 -4.56 35.09
C ILE A 318 41.70 -6.00 35.60
N ALA A 319 40.91 -6.91 35.01
CA ALA A 319 40.92 -8.33 35.34
C ALA A 319 42.29 -8.99 35.06
N LYS A 320 42.95 -8.64 33.95
CA LYS A 320 44.32 -9.11 33.63
C LYS A 320 45.35 -8.56 34.63
N TYR A 321 45.22 -7.30 35.06
CA TYR A 321 46.09 -6.72 36.10
C TYR A 321 45.84 -7.35 37.48
N LYS A 322 44.57 -7.59 37.86
CA LYS A 322 44.21 -8.32 39.08
C LYS A 322 44.78 -9.74 39.07
N LYS A 323 44.70 -10.46 37.94
CA LYS A 323 45.34 -11.79 37.85
C LYS A 323 46.85 -11.67 38.05
N LYS A 324 47.55 -10.78 37.32
CA LYS A 324 48.99 -10.57 37.51
C LYS A 324 49.38 -10.22 38.95
N LEU A 325 48.54 -9.47 39.66
CA LEU A 325 48.76 -9.16 41.08
C LEU A 325 48.59 -10.40 41.98
N ASN A 326 47.63 -11.28 41.68
CA ASN A 326 47.45 -12.56 42.37
C ASN A 326 48.60 -13.52 42.07
N ASP A 327 48.98 -13.67 40.78
CA ASP A 327 50.14 -14.44 40.34
C ASP A 327 51.43 -13.97 41.05
N MET A 328 51.59 -12.65 41.23
CA MET A 328 52.70 -12.05 41.97
C MET A 328 52.61 -12.31 43.49
N SER A 329 51.43 -12.20 44.08
CA SER A 329 51.18 -12.53 45.50
C SER A 329 51.41 -14.01 45.81
N GLU A 330 51.10 -14.91 44.86
CA GLU A 330 51.39 -16.34 44.95
C GLU A 330 52.89 -16.61 44.85
N LEU A 331 53.62 -15.90 43.96
CA LEU A 331 55.08 -15.96 43.88
C LEU A 331 55.77 -15.40 45.13
N GLU A 332 55.28 -14.30 45.70
CA GLU A 332 55.76 -13.77 46.98
C GLU A 332 55.53 -14.77 48.13
N GLN A 333 54.39 -15.46 48.13
CA GLN A 333 54.09 -16.50 49.13
C GLN A 333 54.95 -17.76 48.94
N GLN A 334 55.23 -18.16 47.70
CA GLN A 334 56.15 -19.26 47.37
C GLN A 334 57.60 -18.93 47.74
N LEU A 335 58.08 -17.72 47.41
CA LEU A 335 59.39 -17.22 47.83
C LEU A 335 59.50 -17.27 49.35
N LYS A 336 58.49 -16.80 50.07
CA LYS A 336 58.49 -16.84 51.53
C LYS A 336 58.51 -18.27 52.10
N SER A 337 57.75 -19.21 51.53
CA SER A 337 57.86 -20.62 51.95
C SER A 337 59.23 -21.22 51.66
N LEU A 338 59.89 -20.84 50.57
CA LEU A 338 61.26 -21.26 50.26
C LEU A 338 62.29 -20.58 51.17
N GLU A 339 62.07 -19.35 51.61
CA GLU A 339 62.88 -18.67 52.63
C GLU A 339 62.73 -19.35 54.00
N ASP A 340 61.51 -19.68 54.42
CA ASP A 340 61.22 -20.41 55.66
C ASP A 340 61.79 -21.84 55.61
N GLU A 341 61.70 -22.55 54.47
CA GLU A 341 62.34 -23.85 54.26
C GLU A 341 63.87 -23.76 54.31
N ASN A 342 64.48 -22.80 53.61
CA ASN A 342 65.94 -22.59 53.67
C ASN A 342 66.42 -22.21 55.08
N ALA A 343 65.64 -21.43 55.82
CA ALA A 343 65.92 -21.16 57.23
C ALA A 343 65.86 -22.45 58.08
N SER A 344 64.86 -23.32 57.85
CA SER A 344 64.74 -24.61 58.55
C SER A 344 65.88 -25.58 58.21
N LEU A 345 66.33 -25.62 56.95
CA LEU A 345 67.47 -26.42 56.52
C LEU A 345 68.78 -25.88 57.09
N THR A 346 68.94 -24.55 57.14
CA THR A 346 70.09 -23.90 57.79
C THR A 346 70.12 -24.20 59.29
N GLN A 347 68.97 -24.18 59.96
CA GLN A 347 68.81 -24.58 61.35
C GLN A 347 69.19 -26.07 61.55
N GLN A 348 68.68 -26.99 60.71
CA GLN A 348 69.06 -28.41 60.75
C GLN A 348 70.56 -28.64 60.52
N ILE A 349 71.19 -27.92 59.58
CA ILE A 349 72.64 -27.98 59.34
C ILE A 349 73.40 -27.49 60.58
N GLN A 350 72.94 -26.42 61.23
CA GLN A 350 73.58 -25.91 62.44
C GLN A 350 73.40 -26.85 63.64
N ASP A 351 72.23 -27.47 63.80
CA ASP A 351 71.97 -28.45 64.86
C ASP A 351 72.72 -29.77 64.61
N THR A 352 72.84 -30.21 63.35
CA THR A 352 73.70 -31.34 62.96
C THR A 352 75.18 -31.01 63.20
N SER A 353 75.62 -29.78 62.92
CA SER A 353 76.97 -29.31 63.28
C SER A 353 77.20 -29.33 64.80
N ASN A 354 76.16 -29.10 65.61
CA ASN A 354 76.24 -29.16 67.07
C ASN A 354 76.22 -30.60 67.61
N THR A 355 75.48 -31.52 66.98
CA THR A 355 75.59 -32.95 67.30
C THR A 355 76.92 -33.53 66.84
N ASP A 356 77.50 -33.09 65.72
CA ASP A 356 78.86 -33.48 65.29
C ASP A 356 79.94 -32.99 66.25
N LYS A 357 79.88 -31.73 66.73
CA LYS A 357 80.78 -31.23 67.79
C LYS A 357 80.67 -32.08 69.07
N SER A 358 79.45 -32.47 69.43
CA SER A 358 79.19 -33.34 70.59
C SER A 358 79.71 -34.76 70.35
N LEU A 359 79.57 -35.30 69.14
CA LEU A 359 80.10 -36.59 68.75
C LEU A 359 81.65 -36.57 68.73
N GLN A 360 82.27 -35.46 68.36
CA GLN A 360 83.72 -35.27 68.45
C GLN A 360 84.21 -35.23 69.89
N THR A 361 83.53 -34.54 70.81
CA THR A 361 83.90 -34.59 72.24
C THR A 361 83.69 -35.97 72.84
N TYR A 362 82.59 -36.66 72.52
CA TYR A 362 82.40 -38.06 72.95
C TYR A 362 83.48 -38.99 72.39
N LYS A 363 83.84 -38.89 71.10
CA LYS A 363 84.94 -39.66 70.50
C LYS A 363 86.29 -39.38 71.18
N ALA A 364 86.57 -38.13 71.55
CA ALA A 364 87.77 -37.78 72.30
C ALA A 364 87.78 -38.42 73.70
N THR A 365 86.67 -38.35 74.44
CA THR A 365 86.57 -39.02 75.76
C THR A 365 86.62 -40.55 75.66
N PHE A 366 86.10 -41.13 74.58
CA PHE A 366 86.19 -42.57 74.33
C PHE A 366 87.63 -43.01 74.03
N ALA A 367 88.36 -42.27 73.19
CA ALA A 367 89.77 -42.53 72.93
C ALA A 367 90.62 -42.42 74.21
N GLN A 368 90.34 -41.44 75.07
CA GLN A 368 90.99 -41.33 76.39
C GLN A 368 90.68 -42.55 77.28
N LEU A 369 89.43 -43.01 77.33
CA LEU A 369 89.04 -44.21 78.08
C LEU A 369 89.66 -45.50 77.51
N GLU A 370 89.88 -45.61 76.20
CA GLU A 370 90.62 -46.72 75.61
C GLU A 370 92.12 -46.66 75.95
N GLU A 371 92.71 -45.46 76.03
CA GLU A 371 94.09 -45.28 76.49
C GLU A 371 94.24 -45.64 77.98
N GLU A 372 93.35 -45.14 78.85
CA GLU A 372 93.31 -45.49 80.28
C GLU A 372 93.13 -47.01 80.49
N LYS A 373 92.27 -47.65 79.68
CA LYS A 373 92.10 -49.11 79.66
C LYS A 373 93.37 -49.85 79.20
N ALA A 374 94.10 -49.34 78.22
CA ALA A 374 95.37 -49.93 77.77
C ALA A 374 96.46 -49.79 78.86
N GLN A 375 96.54 -48.64 79.52
CA GLN A 375 97.44 -48.40 80.65
C GLN A 375 97.11 -49.34 81.84
N ALA A 376 95.81 -49.53 82.15
CA ALA A 376 95.36 -50.49 83.16
C ALA A 376 95.72 -51.94 82.80
N LEU A 377 95.54 -52.35 81.54
CA LEU A 377 95.93 -53.69 81.07
C LEU A 377 97.44 -53.95 81.18
N SER A 378 98.27 -52.95 80.85
CA SER A 378 99.73 -53.06 81.04
C SER A 378 100.12 -53.19 82.52
N SER A 379 99.42 -52.47 83.41
CA SER A 379 99.61 -52.55 84.87
C SER A 379 99.21 -53.91 85.45
N ILE A 380 98.13 -54.50 84.92
CA ILE A 380 97.71 -55.88 85.25
C ILE A 380 98.76 -56.88 84.78
N HIS A 381 99.38 -56.69 83.61
CA HIS A 381 100.45 -57.55 83.12
C HIS A 381 101.67 -57.51 84.07
N THR A 382 102.16 -56.33 84.43
CA THR A 382 103.32 -56.21 85.33
C THR A 382 103.07 -56.82 86.71
N LEU A 383 101.87 -56.65 87.27
CA LEU A 383 101.47 -57.28 88.54
C LEU A 383 101.35 -58.80 88.42
N LYS A 384 100.93 -59.31 87.25
CA LYS A 384 100.90 -60.75 86.98
C LYS A 384 102.32 -61.33 86.90
N ASP A 385 103.24 -60.64 86.21
CA ASP A 385 104.64 -61.06 86.13
C ASP A 385 105.32 -61.05 87.52
N GLU A 386 104.94 -60.12 88.41
CA GLU A 386 105.40 -60.10 89.80
C GLU A 386 104.82 -61.23 90.65
N LEU A 387 103.54 -61.58 90.44
CA LEU A 387 102.90 -62.72 91.08
C LEU A 387 103.56 -64.05 90.65
N GLU A 388 103.85 -64.22 89.37
CA GLU A 388 104.49 -65.42 88.81
C GLU A 388 105.92 -65.61 89.38
N ARG A 389 106.72 -64.53 89.42
CA ARG A 389 108.03 -64.52 90.10
C ARG A 389 107.94 -64.83 91.60
N ALA A 390 106.84 -64.47 92.27
CA ALA A 390 106.61 -64.81 93.67
C ALA A 390 106.21 -66.29 93.85
N GLN A 391 105.45 -66.85 92.91
CA GLN A 391 105.08 -68.27 92.88
C GLN A 391 106.30 -69.17 92.65
N ASP A 392 107.18 -68.86 91.69
CA ASP A 392 108.46 -69.56 91.49
C ASP A 392 109.34 -69.58 92.76
N LYS A 393 109.33 -68.47 93.51
CA LYS A 393 110.08 -68.33 94.76
C LYS A 393 109.51 -69.18 95.89
N ILE A 394 108.20 -69.43 95.90
CA ILE A 394 107.55 -70.39 96.81
C ILE A 394 107.85 -71.83 96.36
N GLN A 395 107.77 -72.11 95.06
CA GLN A 395 108.02 -73.43 94.47
C GLN A 395 109.43 -73.94 94.79
N SER A 396 110.44 -73.08 94.59
CA SER A 396 111.85 -73.37 94.93
C SER A 396 112.09 -73.62 96.43
N MET A 397 111.34 -72.97 97.34
CA MET A 397 111.37 -73.29 98.77
C MET A 397 110.74 -74.65 99.07
N ILE A 398 109.62 -75.00 98.43
CA ILE A 398 108.99 -76.32 98.54
C ILE A 398 109.95 -77.42 98.06
N GLU A 399 110.64 -77.20 96.94
CA GLU A 399 111.66 -78.13 96.43
C GLU A 399 112.87 -78.31 97.37
N SER A 400 113.24 -77.30 98.16
CA SER A 400 114.30 -77.46 99.16
C SER A 400 113.84 -78.36 100.32
N SER A 401 112.58 -78.23 100.73
CA SER A 401 111.95 -79.06 101.76
C SER A 401 111.76 -80.52 101.32
N SER A 402 111.31 -80.75 100.08
CA SER A 402 111.10 -82.11 99.56
C SER A 402 112.41 -82.90 99.43
N LYS A 403 113.53 -82.24 99.11
CA LYS A 403 114.87 -82.85 99.07
C LYS A 403 115.29 -83.35 100.47
N SER A 404 115.01 -82.59 101.53
CA SER A 404 115.23 -83.03 102.92
C SER A 404 114.29 -84.16 103.38
N ALA A 405 113.07 -84.24 102.84
CA ALA A 405 112.15 -85.33 103.14
C ALA A 405 112.51 -86.64 102.40
N ALA A 406 113.03 -86.55 101.17
CA ALA A 406 113.37 -87.70 100.34
C ALA A 406 114.49 -88.58 100.95
N GLU A 407 115.47 -87.96 101.62
CA GLU A 407 116.58 -88.67 102.27
C GLU A 407 116.12 -89.57 103.44
N ILE A 408 114.99 -89.24 104.07
CA ILE A 408 114.35 -90.05 105.12
C ILE A 408 113.52 -91.19 104.52
N SER A 409 112.79 -90.93 103.42
CA SER A 409 111.91 -91.92 102.76
C SER A 409 112.68 -93.12 102.16
N LEU A 410 113.90 -92.87 101.66
CA LEU A 410 114.72 -93.86 100.95
C LEU A 410 115.10 -95.09 101.82
N LEU A 411 115.03 -94.98 103.16
CA LEU A 411 115.29 -96.08 104.09
C LEU A 411 114.04 -96.93 104.42
N GLN A 412 112.85 -96.56 103.95
CA GLN A 412 111.60 -97.26 104.27
C GLN A 412 110.87 -97.81 103.03
N GLN A 413 110.91 -97.12 101.89
CA GLN A 413 110.14 -97.52 100.70
C GLN A 413 110.88 -98.54 99.80
N LYS A 414 111.04 -99.78 100.28
CA LYS A 414 111.57 -100.91 99.49
C LYS A 414 110.61 -102.12 99.39
N VAL A 415 109.32 -101.92 99.67
CA VAL A 415 108.27 -102.95 99.60
C VAL A 415 106.97 -102.33 99.04
N GLN A 416 106.50 -102.82 97.88
CA GLN A 416 105.17 -102.60 97.26
C GLN A 416 104.84 -101.14 96.81
N GLU A 417 104.03 -100.81 95.79
CA GLU A 417 103.35 -101.53 94.67
C GLU A 417 102.96 -100.51 93.54
N MET A 418 102.25 -100.90 92.46
CA MET A 418 101.78 -100.02 91.33
C MET A 418 100.32 -100.27 90.89
N GLU A 419 99.66 -99.33 90.14
CA GLU A 419 98.69 -99.48 88.97
C GLU A 419 97.72 -98.24 88.75
N ALA A 420 97.06 -98.04 87.55
CA ALA A 420 96.29 -96.80 87.11
C ALA A 420 95.36 -96.90 85.80
N ASP A 421 94.43 -95.92 85.45
CA ASP A 421 93.81 -95.51 84.08
C ASP A 421 92.42 -94.66 84.01
N GLN A 422 91.95 -93.95 82.88
CA GLN A 422 90.50 -93.52 82.41
C GLN A 422 90.16 -92.34 81.31
N HIS A 423 88.85 -91.96 80.89
CA HIS A 423 88.29 -91.12 79.66
C HIS A 423 86.86 -90.27 79.64
N PRO A 424 86.35 -89.46 78.58
CA PRO A 424 85.17 -88.42 78.50
C PRO A 424 84.08 -88.25 77.24
N ALA A 425 83.14 -87.20 77.10
CA ALA A 425 81.93 -87.01 76.08
C ALA A 425 81.19 -85.56 75.70
N PRO A 426 80.13 -85.37 74.76
CA PRO A 426 79.50 -84.07 74.09
C PRO A 426 77.88 -83.78 73.84
N ASP A 427 77.34 -82.71 73.08
CA ASP A 427 75.86 -82.16 72.91
C ASP A 427 75.39 -81.13 71.68
N SER A 428 74.06 -80.76 71.29
CA SER A 428 73.44 -79.56 70.43
C SER A 428 71.90 -79.47 69.77
N GLU A 429 71.25 -78.25 69.46
CA GLU A 429 70.30 -77.65 68.31
C GLU A 429 68.67 -77.44 68.04
N ASN A 430 68.20 -76.30 67.33
CA ASN A 430 67.03 -75.77 66.37
C ASN A 430 65.38 -75.77 66.58
N GLU A 431 64.28 -75.16 65.90
CA GLU A 431 63.75 -74.12 64.83
C GLU A 431 62.12 -73.84 64.70
N ASP A 432 61.43 -72.84 63.94
CA ASP A 432 59.87 -72.57 63.76
C ASP A 432 59.20 -71.50 62.66
N LEU A 433 57.82 -71.33 62.36
CA LEU A 433 57.07 -70.35 61.37
C LEU A 433 55.44 -69.95 61.42
N GLY A 434 54.63 -69.47 60.35
CA GLY A 434 53.18 -68.84 60.37
C GLY A 434 52.12 -68.66 59.12
N GLU A 435 50.89 -67.95 59.18
CA GLU A 435 49.61 -67.95 58.23
C GLU A 435 48.57 -66.66 58.16
N LEU A 436 47.31 -66.35 57.58
CA LEU A 436 46.15 -66.75 56.59
C LEU A 436 44.92 -65.66 56.30
N GLY A 437 43.81 -65.82 55.43
CA GLY A 437 42.48 -64.96 55.28
C GLY A 437 41.37 -65.11 54.06
N LEU A 438 40.04 -64.59 54.05
CA LEU A 438 38.92 -64.71 52.94
C LEU A 438 37.47 -63.92 52.92
N GLU A 439 36.72 -63.82 51.74
CA GLU A 439 35.21 -63.76 51.30
C GLU A 439 34.15 -62.52 51.41
N LEU A 440 32.84 -62.32 50.93
CA LEU A 440 31.59 -63.02 50.31
C LEU A 440 30.33 -62.12 49.70
N ALA A 441 29.43 -62.62 48.75
CA ALA A 441 27.93 -62.44 48.35
C ALA A 441 27.06 -61.20 47.76
N GLY A 442 26.08 -61.44 46.80
CA GLY A 442 24.83 -60.60 46.45
C GLY A 442 24.25 -60.54 44.97
N THR A 443 22.91 -60.38 44.65
CA THR A 443 22.34 -60.45 43.24
C THR A 443 21.10 -59.58 42.78
N SER A 444 21.05 -59.17 41.48
CA SER A 444 19.89 -59.17 40.50
C SER A 444 19.82 -57.98 39.49
N LYS A 445 19.67 -58.25 38.16
CA LYS A 445 19.32 -57.24 37.11
C LYS A 445 18.79 -57.81 35.76
N THR A 446 18.94 -59.10 35.50
CA THR A 446 18.76 -59.71 34.15
C THR A 446 17.30 -59.78 33.66
N GLN A 447 16.31 -59.89 34.55
CA GLN A 447 14.90 -60.08 34.17
C GLN A 447 14.28 -58.86 33.44
N LEU A 448 14.81 -57.65 33.61
CA LEU A 448 14.29 -56.45 32.95
C LEU A 448 14.60 -56.38 31.44
N LYS A 449 15.67 -57.03 30.96
CA LYS A 449 16.05 -56.99 29.53
C LYS A 449 15.04 -57.72 28.63
N ILE A 450 14.47 -58.83 29.11
CA ILE A 450 13.64 -59.73 28.29
C ILE A 450 12.28 -59.11 27.90
N LYS A 451 11.76 -58.16 28.68
CA LYS A 451 10.49 -57.50 28.37
C LYS A 451 10.61 -56.37 27.33
N ILE A 452 11.82 -55.85 27.10
CA ILE A 452 12.08 -54.78 26.12
C ILE A 452 12.04 -55.34 24.70
N SER A 453 12.83 -56.37 24.40
CA SER A 453 12.97 -56.91 23.04
C SER A 453 11.70 -57.52 22.43
N ARG A 454 10.67 -57.79 23.25
CA ARG A 454 9.37 -58.26 22.73
C ARG A 454 8.54 -57.15 22.08
N LEU A 455 8.61 -55.93 22.60
CA LEU A 455 7.90 -54.76 22.03
C LEU A 455 8.65 -54.16 20.83
N GLU A 456 9.98 -54.23 20.84
CA GLU A 456 10.82 -53.80 19.72
C GLU A 456 10.57 -54.61 18.43
N GLN A 457 10.05 -55.84 18.55
CA GLN A 457 9.82 -56.73 17.41
C GLN A 457 8.47 -56.49 16.71
N GLU A 458 7.50 -55.88 17.39
CA GLU A 458 6.18 -55.57 16.83
C GLU A 458 6.17 -54.21 16.11
N LEU A 459 6.82 -53.19 16.67
CA LEU A 459 6.97 -51.87 16.03
C LEU A 459 7.78 -51.91 14.72
N ARG A 460 8.68 -52.87 14.55
CA ARG A 460 9.45 -53.04 13.30
C ARG A 460 8.64 -53.55 12.11
N ARG A 461 7.45 -54.16 12.33
CA ARG A 461 6.62 -54.69 11.24
C ARG A 461 5.81 -53.62 10.51
N TRP A 462 5.36 -52.58 11.22
CA TRP A 462 4.47 -51.55 10.66
C TRP A 462 5.14 -50.52 9.76
N ARG A 463 6.48 -50.39 9.79
CA ARG A 463 7.22 -49.44 8.93
C ARG A 463 7.49 -49.99 7.51
N CYS A 464 7.04 -51.21 7.20
CA CYS A 464 7.30 -51.90 5.93
C CYS A 464 6.01 -52.19 5.14
N SER A 465 5.24 -51.16 4.83
CA SER A 465 4.23 -51.15 3.75
C SER A 465 3.95 -49.69 3.34
N GLY A 466 3.72 -49.42 2.06
CA GLY A 466 3.55 -48.04 1.57
C GLY A 466 3.04 -47.96 0.13
N ALA A 467 2.72 -46.73 -0.31
CA ALA A 467 2.36 -46.40 -1.69
C ALA A 467 2.63 -44.90 -1.98
N ASN A 468 3.09 -44.61 -3.20
CA ASN A 468 3.23 -43.31 -3.89
C ASN A 468 3.44 -42.02 -3.08
N ALA A 469 4.70 -41.55 -3.05
CA ALA A 469 5.05 -40.12 -3.12
C ALA A 469 6.43 -39.98 -3.78
N GLN A 470 6.49 -39.40 -4.98
CA GLN A 470 7.67 -39.44 -5.86
C GLN A 470 8.88 -38.55 -5.49
N PRO A 471 8.85 -37.54 -4.58
CA PRO A 471 10.06 -36.76 -4.23
C PRO A 471 11.05 -37.48 -3.30
N VAL A 472 10.74 -38.69 -2.83
CA VAL A 472 11.40 -39.31 -1.67
C VAL A 472 12.47 -40.34 -2.08
N GLU A 473 13.00 -40.27 -3.29
CA GLU A 473 14.05 -41.19 -3.77
C GLU A 473 15.44 -40.53 -3.64
N ASP A 474 15.63 -39.30 -4.12
CA ASP A 474 16.91 -38.56 -4.03
C ASP A 474 17.44 -38.43 -2.59
N ASP A 475 16.57 -38.11 -1.61
CA ASP A 475 16.96 -38.04 -0.19
C ASP A 475 17.41 -39.39 0.39
N LYS A 476 16.82 -40.50 -0.08
CA LYS A 476 17.25 -41.84 0.34
C LYS A 476 18.59 -42.20 -0.28
N ASP A 477 18.78 -41.87 -1.55
CA ASP A 477 19.99 -42.22 -2.29
C ASP A 477 21.20 -41.37 -1.85
N LEU A 478 21.03 -40.07 -1.57
CA LEU A 478 22.08 -39.27 -0.92
C LEU A 478 22.40 -39.76 0.50
N ARG A 479 21.41 -40.25 1.27
CA ARG A 479 21.67 -40.88 2.58
C ARG A 479 22.41 -42.20 2.45
N ALA A 480 22.04 -43.05 1.48
CA ALA A 480 22.73 -44.29 1.19
C ALA A 480 24.19 -44.03 0.76
N GLN A 481 24.41 -43.07 -0.13
CA GLN A 481 25.74 -42.63 -0.58
C GLN A 481 26.57 -42.06 0.57
N CYS A 482 25.98 -41.27 1.47
CA CYS A 482 26.64 -40.79 2.69
C CYS A 482 27.07 -41.93 3.63
N VAL A 483 26.27 -43.00 3.74
CA VAL A 483 26.62 -44.19 4.54
C VAL A 483 27.75 -44.97 3.87
N GLN A 484 27.69 -45.19 2.56
CA GLN A 484 28.74 -45.87 1.78
C GLN A 484 30.08 -45.14 1.86
N LEU A 485 30.12 -43.85 1.53
CA LEU A 485 31.34 -43.02 1.62
C LEU A 485 31.92 -42.95 3.04
N GLN A 486 31.07 -43.08 4.08
CA GLN A 486 31.54 -43.12 5.47
C GLN A 486 32.08 -44.50 5.88
N GLN A 487 31.61 -45.59 5.28
CA GLN A 487 32.18 -46.94 5.41
C GLN A 487 33.52 -47.05 4.67
N GLU A 488 33.60 -46.55 3.43
CA GLU A 488 34.85 -46.47 2.65
C GLU A 488 35.92 -45.65 3.37
N LYS A 489 35.55 -44.49 3.92
CA LYS A 489 36.45 -43.68 4.77
C LYS A 489 36.99 -44.47 5.96
N ALA A 490 36.16 -45.29 6.62
CA ALA A 490 36.58 -46.08 7.77
C ALA A 490 37.59 -47.17 7.35
N LEU A 491 37.29 -47.90 6.26
CA LEU A 491 38.15 -48.93 5.71
C LEU A 491 39.52 -48.37 5.27
N LEU A 492 39.55 -47.23 4.56
CA LEU A 492 40.78 -46.55 4.15
C LEU A 492 41.59 -46.05 5.36
N ALA A 493 40.93 -45.60 6.44
CA ALA A 493 41.60 -45.18 7.66
C ALA A 493 42.21 -46.38 8.41
N GLU A 494 41.52 -47.52 8.46
CA GLU A 494 42.01 -48.76 9.06
C GLU A 494 43.21 -49.34 8.27
N GLN A 495 43.14 -49.34 6.93
CA GLN A 495 44.25 -49.73 6.06
C GLN A 495 45.49 -48.84 6.25
N LEU A 496 45.30 -47.52 6.32
CA LEU A 496 46.39 -46.58 6.63
C LEU A 496 46.95 -46.79 8.04
N HIS A 497 46.11 -47.08 9.03
CA HIS A 497 46.57 -47.34 10.39
C HIS A 497 47.42 -48.61 10.46
N GLY A 498 46.98 -49.71 9.83
CA GLY A 498 47.76 -50.95 9.73
C GLY A 498 49.14 -50.75 9.09
N LEU A 499 49.21 -50.03 7.97
CA LEU A 499 50.47 -49.71 7.27
C LEU A 499 51.41 -48.75 8.03
N VAL A 500 50.91 -48.04 9.05
CA VAL A 500 51.70 -47.12 9.89
C VAL A 500 52.09 -47.75 11.24
N THR A 501 51.44 -48.85 11.65
CA THR A 501 51.63 -49.48 12.98
C THR A 501 52.32 -50.84 12.96
N LEU A 502 52.37 -51.52 11.80
CA LEU A 502 53.05 -52.80 11.65
C LEU A 502 54.42 -52.63 10.99
N GLU A 503 55.41 -53.41 11.45
CA GLU A 503 56.80 -53.39 10.97
C GLU A 503 56.98 -53.81 9.50
N SER A 504 55.90 -54.27 8.85
CA SER A 504 55.83 -54.49 7.40
C SER A 504 55.83 -53.15 6.67
N GLY A 505 57.01 -52.56 6.46
CA GLY A 505 57.20 -51.28 5.80
C GLY A 505 56.59 -51.23 4.39
N GLY A 506 55.39 -50.65 4.29
CA GLY A 506 54.75 -50.34 3.01
C GLY A 506 55.55 -49.28 2.23
N SER A 507 55.43 -49.28 0.91
CA SER A 507 56.08 -48.22 0.11
C SER A 507 55.51 -46.86 0.49
N LEU A 508 56.36 -45.83 0.55
CA LEU A 508 55.94 -44.46 0.82
C LEU A 508 54.84 -44.02 -0.16
N ASP A 509 54.93 -44.44 -1.42
CA ASP A 509 53.92 -44.18 -2.45
C ASP A 509 52.56 -44.79 -2.11
N GLN A 510 52.52 -46.01 -1.53
CA GLN A 510 51.27 -46.66 -1.11
C GLN A 510 50.61 -45.91 0.04
N VAL A 511 51.40 -45.42 1.00
CA VAL A 511 50.91 -44.59 2.11
C VAL A 511 50.42 -43.23 1.60
N VAL A 512 51.11 -42.63 0.62
CA VAL A 512 50.69 -41.37 -0.02
C VAL A 512 49.40 -41.55 -0.83
N ASP A 513 49.30 -42.59 -1.64
CA ASP A 513 48.11 -42.86 -2.47
C ASP A 513 46.89 -43.21 -1.62
N LEU A 514 47.02 -44.06 -0.59
CA LEU A 514 45.92 -44.32 0.34
C LEU A 514 45.51 -43.05 1.10
N ARG A 515 46.46 -42.19 1.49
CA ARG A 515 46.16 -40.90 2.15
C ARG A 515 45.49 -39.90 1.20
N LYS A 516 45.81 -39.95 -0.10
CA LYS A 516 45.14 -39.19 -1.17
C LYS A 516 43.72 -39.71 -1.44
N GLN A 517 43.51 -41.03 -1.47
CA GLN A 517 42.19 -41.65 -1.56
C GLN A 517 41.32 -41.37 -0.33
N LEU A 518 41.92 -41.39 0.88
CA LEU A 518 41.26 -40.99 2.12
C LEU A 518 40.86 -39.51 2.09
N LEU A 519 41.71 -38.62 1.54
CA LEU A 519 41.38 -37.20 1.40
C LEU A 519 40.23 -37.00 0.38
N GLN A 520 40.26 -37.71 -0.74
CA GLN A 520 39.22 -37.63 -1.78
C GLN A 520 37.86 -38.15 -1.26
N THR A 521 37.84 -39.31 -0.60
CA THR A 521 36.60 -39.84 0.03
C THR A 521 36.09 -38.93 1.14
N GLN A 522 36.98 -38.27 1.91
CA GLN A 522 36.57 -37.24 2.88
C GLN A 522 35.95 -36.01 2.23
N GLN A 523 36.49 -35.53 1.11
CA GLN A 523 35.92 -34.42 0.34
C GLN A 523 34.56 -34.79 -0.27
N ASN A 524 34.45 -35.96 -0.88
CA ASN A 524 33.20 -36.47 -1.45
C ASN A 524 32.13 -36.65 -0.35
N LEU A 525 32.49 -37.20 0.82
CA LEU A 525 31.60 -37.32 1.98
C LEU A 525 31.16 -35.97 2.54
N ALA A 526 32.02 -34.95 2.51
CA ALA A 526 31.67 -33.59 2.91
C ALA A 526 30.68 -32.95 1.92
N ALA A 527 30.93 -33.07 0.61
CA ALA A 527 30.04 -32.57 -0.43
C ALA A 527 28.65 -33.24 -0.38
N ALA A 528 28.59 -34.56 -0.24
CA ALA A 528 27.32 -35.29 -0.12
C ALA A 528 26.52 -34.88 1.13
N LYS A 529 27.19 -34.56 2.25
CA LYS A 529 26.55 -34.06 3.47
C LYS A 529 26.09 -32.61 3.38
N ILE A 530 26.76 -31.78 2.60
CA ILE A 530 26.30 -30.41 2.29
C ILE A 530 25.05 -30.51 1.42
N ALA A 531 25.10 -31.25 0.31
CA ALA A 531 23.94 -31.46 -0.56
C ALA A 531 22.72 -32.06 0.18
N LEU A 532 22.93 -33.02 1.09
CA LEU A 532 21.86 -33.57 1.92
C LEU A 532 21.28 -32.51 2.88
N ARG A 533 22.14 -31.69 3.49
CA ARG A 533 21.73 -30.60 4.38
C ARG A 533 20.92 -29.55 3.62
N ASP A 534 21.39 -29.12 2.46
CA ASP A 534 20.74 -28.12 1.62
C ASP A 534 19.36 -28.64 1.13
N LEU A 535 19.26 -29.94 0.82
CA LEU A 535 17.98 -30.59 0.48
C LEU A 535 17.03 -30.63 1.69
N THR A 536 17.51 -30.92 2.91
CA THR A 536 16.65 -30.87 4.11
C THR A 536 16.23 -29.46 4.50
N ASP A 537 17.10 -28.46 4.35
CA ASP A 537 16.78 -27.05 4.60
C ASP A 537 15.74 -26.55 3.57
N SER A 538 15.83 -27.00 2.30
CA SER A 538 14.84 -26.73 1.23
C SER A 538 13.49 -27.44 1.46
N LEU A 539 13.49 -28.69 1.93
CA LEU A 539 12.26 -29.40 2.30
C LEU A 539 11.55 -28.72 3.47
N ALA A 540 12.28 -28.27 4.49
CA ALA A 540 11.70 -27.52 5.62
C ALA A 540 11.05 -26.19 5.17
N ALA A 541 11.66 -25.49 4.21
CA ALA A 541 11.08 -24.28 3.62
C ALA A 541 9.77 -24.58 2.88
N LEU A 542 9.76 -25.61 2.02
CA LEU A 542 8.54 -26.02 1.29
C LEU A 542 7.43 -26.53 2.22
N GLU A 543 7.78 -27.22 3.31
CA GLU A 543 6.81 -27.62 4.35
C GLU A 543 6.25 -26.40 5.10
N GLN A 544 7.06 -25.36 5.36
CA GLN A 544 6.59 -24.11 5.95
C GLN A 544 5.65 -23.34 5.00
N GLU A 545 6.03 -23.16 3.73
CA GLU A 545 5.20 -22.47 2.73
C GLU A 545 3.85 -23.19 2.52
N LEU A 546 3.89 -24.52 2.41
CA LEU A 546 2.69 -25.36 2.27
C LEU A 546 1.84 -25.41 3.55
N PHE A 547 2.42 -25.16 4.72
CA PHE A 547 1.67 -24.95 5.96
C PHE A 547 1.07 -23.53 6.02
N GLU A 548 1.80 -22.52 5.58
CA GLU A 548 1.34 -21.12 5.55
C GLU A 548 0.14 -20.94 4.62
N ALA A 549 0.23 -21.40 3.37
CA ALA A 549 -0.88 -21.41 2.43
C ALA A 549 -2.11 -22.17 2.95
N LYS A 550 -1.92 -23.29 3.67
CA LYS A 550 -3.02 -24.02 4.34
C LYS A 550 -3.65 -23.23 5.48
N THR A 551 -2.87 -22.44 6.24
CA THR A 551 -3.43 -21.58 7.29
C THR A 551 -4.16 -20.37 6.72
N GLU A 552 -3.67 -19.77 5.65
CA GLU A 552 -4.35 -18.65 4.96
C GLU A 552 -5.68 -19.11 4.36
N LEU A 553 -5.69 -20.25 3.65
CA LEU A 553 -6.92 -20.90 3.17
C LEU A 553 -7.91 -21.23 4.31
N SER A 554 -7.42 -21.45 5.53
CA SER A 554 -8.24 -21.71 6.72
C SER A 554 -8.70 -20.43 7.44
N MET A 555 -8.14 -19.26 7.13
CA MET A 555 -8.58 -17.96 7.67
C MET A 555 -9.56 -17.25 6.74
N VAL A 556 -9.51 -17.51 5.42
CA VAL A 556 -10.49 -16.98 4.46
C VAL A 556 -11.91 -17.48 4.81
N GLY A 557 -12.83 -16.54 5.04
CA GLY A 557 -14.26 -16.83 5.23
C GLY A 557 -14.68 -17.20 6.65
N LYS A 558 -13.90 -16.88 7.69
CA LYS A 558 -14.27 -17.04 9.10
C LYS A 558 -14.26 -15.72 9.85
N ASP A 559 -15.05 -15.63 10.92
CA ASP A 559 -15.10 -14.47 11.81
C ASP A 559 -13.74 -14.21 12.48
N ASP A 560 -13.42 -12.93 12.76
CA ASP A 560 -12.12 -12.50 13.34
C ASP A 560 -11.73 -13.29 14.60
N LEU A 561 -12.71 -13.67 15.41
CA LEU A 561 -12.50 -14.46 16.64
C LEU A 561 -12.02 -15.88 16.34
N GLU A 562 -12.53 -16.54 15.30
CA GLU A 562 -12.04 -17.86 14.88
C GLU A 562 -10.63 -17.75 14.28
N ALA A 563 -10.36 -16.70 13.49
CA ALA A 563 -9.02 -16.42 12.97
C ALA A 563 -8.01 -16.19 14.12
N ILE A 564 -8.36 -15.41 15.15
CA ILE A 564 -7.53 -15.20 16.34
C ILE A 564 -7.30 -16.51 17.12
N VAL A 565 -8.30 -17.39 17.22
CA VAL A 565 -8.14 -18.72 17.85
C VAL A 565 -7.15 -19.59 17.06
N ILE A 566 -7.27 -19.65 15.73
CA ILE A 566 -6.35 -20.39 14.85
C ILE A 566 -4.92 -19.86 14.97
N LEU A 567 -4.73 -18.53 14.98
CA LEU A 567 -3.42 -17.88 15.16
C LEU A 567 -2.81 -18.15 16.55
N LYS A 568 -3.64 -18.17 17.59
CA LYS A 568 -3.25 -18.53 18.97
C LYS A 568 -2.79 -19.98 19.07
N GLU A 569 -3.47 -20.92 18.41
CA GLU A 569 -3.06 -22.32 18.35
C GLU A 569 -1.75 -22.49 17.56
N ARG A 570 -1.63 -21.86 16.38
CA ARG A 570 -0.39 -21.82 15.59
C ARG A 570 0.82 -21.33 16.40
N ASN A 571 0.69 -20.20 17.09
CA ASN A 571 1.76 -19.69 17.95
C ASN A 571 2.05 -20.63 19.14
N SER A 572 1.05 -21.32 19.69
CA SER A 572 1.28 -22.32 20.74
C SER A 572 2.06 -23.57 20.26
N ALA A 573 1.88 -23.96 18.99
CA ALA A 573 2.64 -25.05 18.37
C ALA A 573 4.09 -24.63 18.11
N ARG A 574 4.31 -23.48 17.47
CA ARG A 574 5.66 -22.95 17.17
C ARG A 574 6.49 -22.70 18.43
N ILE A 575 5.87 -22.30 19.55
CA ILE A 575 6.57 -22.20 20.85
C ILE A 575 7.07 -23.57 21.33
N LYS A 576 6.26 -24.64 21.23
CA LYS A 576 6.67 -26.00 21.66
C LYS A 576 7.82 -26.54 20.81
N GLU A 577 7.80 -26.25 19.51
CA GLU A 577 8.86 -26.63 18.57
C GLU A 577 10.18 -25.94 18.89
N VAL A 578 10.18 -24.61 19.02
CA VAL A 578 11.38 -23.83 19.41
C VAL A 578 11.85 -24.21 20.82
N GLU A 579 10.94 -24.53 21.75
CA GLU A 579 11.30 -25.10 23.06
C GLU A 579 12.00 -26.46 22.91
N GLY A 580 11.56 -27.33 22.01
CA GLY A 580 12.20 -28.59 21.65
C GLY A 580 13.62 -28.38 21.13
N SER A 581 13.79 -27.63 20.03
CA SER A 581 15.09 -27.35 19.42
C SER A 581 16.08 -26.71 20.40
N ARG A 582 15.61 -25.77 21.23
CA ARG A 582 16.42 -25.15 22.30
C ARG A 582 16.84 -26.18 23.35
N ASN A 583 15.95 -27.08 23.77
CA ASN A 583 16.26 -28.11 24.75
C ASN A 583 17.26 -29.15 24.21
N ASP A 584 17.21 -29.45 22.92
CA ASP A 584 18.16 -30.33 22.23
C ASP A 584 19.54 -29.67 22.07
N LEU A 585 19.61 -28.39 21.67
CA LEU A 585 20.87 -27.62 21.67
C LEU A 585 21.46 -27.53 23.08
N ALA A 586 20.64 -27.28 24.10
CA ALA A 586 21.05 -27.30 25.50
C ALA A 586 21.47 -28.69 26.02
N ARG A 587 21.14 -29.78 25.31
CA ARG A 587 21.74 -31.11 25.55
C ARG A 587 23.12 -31.20 24.89
N LYS A 588 23.22 -30.85 23.61
CA LYS A 588 24.48 -30.94 22.84
C LYS A 588 25.58 -30.01 23.39
N VAL A 589 25.24 -28.83 23.94
CA VAL A 589 26.22 -27.98 24.64
C VAL A 589 26.76 -28.65 25.90
N ARG A 590 25.91 -29.29 26.73
CA ARG A 590 26.38 -30.04 27.91
C ARG A 590 27.22 -31.26 27.56
N GLU A 591 26.91 -31.92 26.45
CA GLU A 591 27.75 -33.00 25.90
C GLU A 591 29.14 -32.45 25.49
N LEU A 592 29.20 -31.33 24.75
CA LEU A 592 30.46 -30.66 24.37
C LEU A 592 31.25 -30.13 25.60
N GLU A 593 30.57 -29.76 26.68
CA GLU A 593 31.21 -29.39 27.95
C GLU A 593 31.88 -30.58 28.61
N VAL A 594 31.23 -31.74 28.66
CA VAL A 594 31.83 -32.98 29.19
C VAL A 594 32.99 -33.43 28.30
N GLU A 595 32.82 -33.42 26.98
CA GLU A 595 33.87 -33.75 26.00
C GLU A 595 35.12 -32.86 26.20
N CYS A 596 34.95 -31.53 26.33
CA CYS A 596 36.08 -30.60 26.55
C CYS A 596 36.70 -30.72 27.95
N LEU A 597 35.92 -30.99 28.99
CA LEU A 597 36.44 -31.26 30.35
C LEU A 597 37.26 -32.56 30.38
N GLN A 598 36.83 -33.61 29.67
CA GLN A 598 37.61 -34.84 29.53
C GLN A 598 38.91 -34.60 28.76
N GLN A 599 38.86 -33.95 27.59
CA GLN A 599 40.10 -33.62 26.86
C GLN A 599 41.04 -32.69 27.64
N THR A 600 40.52 -31.80 28.49
CA THR A 600 41.34 -30.94 29.36
C THR A 600 42.00 -31.75 30.49
N ARG A 601 41.34 -32.80 31.03
CA ARG A 601 41.98 -33.74 31.97
C ARG A 601 43.11 -34.53 31.30
N CYS A 602 42.86 -35.09 30.11
CA CYS A 602 43.89 -35.86 29.40
C CYS A 602 45.11 -35.01 29.02
N LEU A 603 44.92 -33.73 28.68
CA LEU A 603 46.04 -32.78 28.53
C LEU A 603 46.84 -32.62 29.83
N ASN A 604 46.17 -32.42 30.97
CA ASN A 604 46.85 -32.28 32.26
C ASN A 604 47.61 -33.56 32.65
N GLU A 605 47.02 -34.74 32.44
CA GLU A 605 47.65 -36.04 32.67
C GLU A 605 48.89 -36.22 31.78
N MET A 606 48.77 -35.92 30.48
CA MET A 606 49.90 -36.03 29.55
C MET A 606 51.02 -35.01 29.81
N SER A 607 50.71 -33.79 30.29
CA SER A 607 51.71 -32.78 30.62
C SER A 607 52.45 -33.12 31.94
N ILE A 608 51.77 -33.80 32.87
CA ILE A 608 52.40 -34.44 34.05
C ILE A 608 53.35 -35.56 33.60
N ASP A 609 52.94 -36.41 32.66
CA ASP A 609 53.80 -37.48 32.13
C ASP A 609 54.99 -36.92 31.34
N ASP A 610 54.83 -35.86 30.55
CA ASP A 610 55.95 -35.21 29.86
C ASP A 610 56.96 -34.58 30.84
N ALA A 611 56.48 -34.04 31.96
CA ALA A 611 57.35 -33.62 33.06
C ALA A 611 58.12 -34.81 33.68
N HIS A 612 57.46 -35.94 33.92
CA HIS A 612 58.13 -37.18 34.38
C HIS A 612 59.14 -37.73 33.36
N HIS A 613 58.87 -37.63 32.06
CA HIS A 613 59.80 -38.04 31.00
C HIS A 613 61.01 -37.10 30.89
N LYS A 614 60.82 -35.77 31.00
CA LYS A 614 61.93 -34.81 31.06
C LYS A 614 62.87 -35.05 32.24
N VAL A 615 62.35 -35.48 33.40
CA VAL A 615 63.17 -35.87 34.57
C VAL A 615 63.97 -37.16 34.32
N LYS A 616 63.54 -38.03 33.40
CA LYS A 616 64.22 -39.29 33.05
C LYS A 616 65.17 -39.20 31.85
N GLY A 617 65.16 -38.09 31.11
CA GLY A 617 66.14 -37.80 30.05
C GLY A 617 65.85 -38.41 28.67
N ASP A 618 64.66 -38.96 28.45
CA ASP A 618 64.26 -39.53 27.15
C ASP A 618 63.70 -38.47 26.18
N GLN A 619 63.64 -38.81 24.87
CA GLN A 619 63.33 -37.85 23.80
C GLN A 619 61.84 -37.42 23.79
N SER A 620 61.52 -36.26 24.38
CA SER A 620 60.14 -35.76 24.58
C SER A 620 59.42 -35.24 23.31
N SER A 621 59.83 -35.61 22.10
CA SER A 621 59.31 -35.03 20.85
C SER A 621 57.89 -35.50 20.51
N ASP A 622 57.61 -36.79 20.68
CA ASP A 622 56.32 -37.41 20.30
C ASP A 622 55.19 -37.07 21.30
N VAL A 623 55.51 -36.86 22.58
CA VAL A 623 54.53 -36.42 23.59
C VAL A 623 54.11 -34.97 23.32
N HIS A 624 55.06 -34.07 23.09
CA HIS A 624 54.77 -32.66 22.80
C HIS A 624 54.02 -32.44 21.46
N VAL A 625 54.27 -33.29 20.45
CA VAL A 625 53.45 -33.29 19.23
C VAL A 625 51.99 -33.63 19.55
N LYS A 626 51.74 -34.66 20.36
CA LYS A 626 50.38 -35.07 20.75
C LYS A 626 49.69 -34.01 21.62
N GLU A 627 50.40 -33.44 22.60
CA GLU A 627 49.96 -32.31 23.43
C GLU A 627 49.44 -31.16 22.55
N THR A 628 50.27 -30.63 21.64
CA THR A 628 49.84 -29.52 20.76
C THR A 628 48.75 -29.92 19.76
N THR A 629 48.53 -31.22 19.44
CA THR A 629 47.34 -31.62 18.67
C THR A 629 46.07 -31.58 19.50
N LEU A 630 46.10 -32.07 20.74
CA LEU A 630 44.97 -32.05 21.67
C LEU A 630 44.60 -30.62 22.11
N GLU A 631 45.56 -29.71 22.21
CA GLU A 631 45.29 -28.27 22.39
C GLU A 631 44.50 -27.69 21.21
N ARG A 632 44.91 -27.99 19.98
CA ARG A 632 44.24 -27.52 18.75
C ARG A 632 42.84 -28.12 18.60
N GLU A 633 42.58 -29.32 19.11
CA GLU A 633 41.24 -29.91 19.16
C GLU A 633 40.38 -29.29 20.25
N ASN A 634 40.91 -29.09 21.46
CA ASN A 634 40.22 -28.34 22.52
C ASN A 634 39.83 -26.92 22.07
N ALA A 635 40.72 -26.22 21.34
CA ALA A 635 40.42 -24.90 20.80
C ALA A 635 39.21 -24.93 19.84
N LYS A 636 39.16 -25.93 18.94
CA LYS A 636 38.01 -26.15 18.02
C LYS A 636 36.73 -26.50 18.77
N LEU A 637 36.79 -27.34 19.81
CA LEU A 637 35.62 -27.66 20.64
C LEU A 637 35.11 -26.44 21.41
N ARG A 638 36.01 -25.60 21.95
CA ARG A 638 35.65 -24.38 22.68
C ARG A 638 34.98 -23.34 21.77
N GLU A 639 35.48 -23.14 20.55
CA GLU A 639 34.82 -22.25 19.58
C GLU A 639 33.48 -22.82 19.08
N LYS A 640 33.39 -24.14 18.85
CA LYS A 640 32.12 -24.81 18.52
C LYS A 640 31.08 -24.71 19.64
N LYS A 641 31.52 -24.83 20.91
CA LYS A 641 30.67 -24.60 22.09
C LYS A 641 30.15 -23.16 22.12
N LYS A 642 31.02 -22.18 21.88
CA LYS A 642 30.66 -20.76 21.83
C LYS A 642 29.58 -20.49 20.77
N VAL A 643 29.78 -20.94 19.53
CA VAL A 643 28.77 -20.80 18.45
C VAL A 643 27.41 -21.42 18.84
N MET A 644 27.40 -22.57 19.53
CA MET A 644 26.15 -23.18 20.01
C MET A 644 25.53 -22.47 21.24
N LEU A 645 26.30 -21.74 22.04
CA LEU A 645 25.79 -20.84 23.07
C LEU A 645 25.16 -19.59 22.46
N ASP A 646 25.81 -18.98 21.45
CA ASP A 646 25.30 -17.81 20.74
C ASP A 646 23.95 -18.16 20.05
N GLN A 647 23.85 -19.33 19.42
CA GLN A 647 22.60 -19.88 18.87
C GLN A 647 21.53 -20.15 19.94
N LEU A 648 21.91 -20.63 21.13
CA LEU A 648 20.99 -20.81 22.25
C LEU A 648 20.40 -19.49 22.74
N GLU A 649 21.21 -18.43 22.82
CA GLU A 649 20.75 -17.11 23.23
C GLU A 649 19.78 -16.50 22.20
N GLN A 650 20.08 -16.65 20.90
CA GLN A 650 19.18 -16.24 19.81
C GLN A 650 17.83 -16.97 19.87
N LEU A 651 17.84 -18.30 20.02
CA LEU A 651 16.61 -19.09 20.19
C LEU A 651 15.84 -18.70 21.47
N HIS A 652 16.54 -18.38 22.57
CA HIS A 652 15.91 -17.93 23.80
C HIS A 652 15.21 -16.57 23.63
N LYS A 653 15.84 -15.62 22.92
CA LYS A 653 15.26 -14.30 22.59
C LYS A 653 14.02 -14.44 21.71
N ALA A 654 14.10 -15.22 20.62
CA ALA A 654 12.96 -15.49 19.74
C ALA A 654 11.78 -16.16 20.47
N LEU A 655 12.08 -17.08 21.39
CA LEU A 655 11.09 -17.77 22.22
C LEU A 655 10.42 -16.85 23.25
N GLN A 656 11.13 -15.85 23.79
CA GLN A 656 10.49 -14.82 24.63
C GLN A 656 9.55 -13.92 23.81
N LEU A 657 9.98 -13.46 22.63
CA LEU A 657 9.14 -12.65 21.74
C LEU A 657 7.85 -13.39 21.33
N ALA A 658 7.96 -14.65 20.90
CA ALA A 658 6.80 -15.47 20.56
C ALA A 658 5.83 -15.68 21.75
N ARG A 659 6.35 -15.70 22.99
CA ARG A 659 5.51 -15.76 24.21
C ARG A 659 4.80 -14.44 24.48
N THR A 660 5.46 -13.30 24.34
CA THR A 660 4.81 -11.98 24.49
C THR A 660 3.74 -11.75 23.42
N ASP A 661 4.00 -12.14 22.17
CA ASP A 661 3.02 -12.05 21.07
C ASP A 661 1.78 -12.91 21.36
N ARG A 662 1.98 -14.15 21.81
CA ARG A 662 0.91 -15.06 22.25
C ARG A 662 0.08 -14.45 23.38
N ASP A 663 0.71 -13.81 24.35
CA ASP A 663 0.00 -13.26 25.52
C ASP A 663 -0.72 -11.94 25.20
N HIS A 664 -0.16 -11.10 24.34
CA HIS A 664 -0.85 -9.95 23.73
C HIS A 664 -2.05 -10.39 22.86
N LEU A 665 -1.93 -11.50 22.11
CA LEU A 665 -3.05 -12.09 21.37
C LEU A 665 -4.13 -12.67 22.30
N LYS A 666 -3.77 -13.26 23.45
CA LYS A 666 -4.75 -13.65 24.48
C LYS A 666 -5.48 -12.43 25.04
N GLU A 667 -4.77 -11.33 25.29
CA GLU A 667 -5.38 -10.13 25.86
C GLU A 667 -6.29 -9.42 24.86
N LYS A 668 -5.92 -9.38 23.57
CA LYS A 668 -6.83 -8.96 22.49
C LYS A 668 -8.06 -9.86 22.40
N LEU A 669 -7.89 -11.19 22.50
CA LEU A 669 -9.00 -12.14 22.50
C LEU A 669 -9.91 -11.96 23.71
N ALA A 670 -9.36 -11.71 24.90
CA ALA A 670 -10.15 -11.42 26.11
C ALA A 670 -10.97 -10.14 25.92
N ARG A 671 -10.33 -9.02 25.53
CA ARG A 671 -11.02 -7.75 25.26
C ARG A 671 -12.09 -7.88 24.16
N ALA A 672 -11.90 -8.73 23.15
CA ALA A 672 -12.89 -9.00 22.10
C ALA A 672 -14.03 -9.96 22.51
N VAL A 673 -13.87 -10.69 23.61
CA VAL A 673 -14.90 -11.54 24.24
C VAL A 673 -15.68 -10.73 25.30
N ASP A 674 -14.99 -9.88 26.06
CA ASP A 674 -15.52 -9.02 27.11
C ASP A 674 -16.14 -7.71 26.58
N ASN A 675 -16.03 -7.43 25.28
CA ASN A 675 -16.65 -6.25 24.66
C ASN A 675 -18.18 -6.43 24.62
N ASP A 676 -18.92 -5.72 25.48
CA ASP A 676 -20.38 -5.84 25.58
C ASP A 676 -21.11 -5.55 24.24
N GLU A 677 -20.55 -4.68 23.39
CA GLU A 677 -21.04 -4.46 22.03
C GLU A 677 -21.10 -5.76 21.21
N SER A 678 -20.12 -6.66 21.38
CA SER A 678 -20.09 -7.97 20.71
C SER A 678 -21.04 -9.00 21.32
N SER A 679 -21.51 -8.80 22.55
CA SER A 679 -22.56 -9.63 23.15
C SER A 679 -23.95 -9.14 22.70
N GLN A 680 -24.14 -7.82 22.66
CA GLN A 680 -25.34 -7.12 22.16
C GLN A 680 -25.56 -7.38 20.66
N LEU A 681 -24.56 -7.15 19.81
CA LEU A 681 -24.64 -7.42 18.37
C LEU A 681 -24.94 -8.88 18.06
N ARG A 682 -24.49 -9.85 18.88
CA ARG A 682 -24.88 -11.26 18.73
C ARG A 682 -26.34 -11.52 19.13
N ALA A 683 -26.84 -10.83 20.15
CA ALA A 683 -28.24 -10.92 20.54
C ALA A 683 -29.16 -10.28 19.48
N GLU A 684 -28.79 -9.12 18.95
CA GLU A 684 -29.49 -8.45 17.83
C GLU A 684 -29.45 -9.30 16.56
N LEU A 685 -28.28 -9.82 16.17
CA LEU A 685 -28.15 -10.74 15.03
C LEU A 685 -29.00 -12.01 15.23
N SER A 686 -29.17 -12.48 16.48
CA SER A 686 -30.06 -13.60 16.81
C SER A 686 -31.54 -13.21 16.64
N SER A 687 -31.95 -12.01 17.10
CA SER A 687 -33.31 -11.48 16.89
C SER A 687 -33.61 -11.32 15.40
N VAL A 688 -32.72 -10.67 14.64
CA VAL A 688 -32.85 -10.49 13.19
C VAL A 688 -32.86 -11.84 12.46
N LYS A 689 -32.10 -12.85 12.92
CA LYS A 689 -32.17 -14.23 12.39
C LYS A 689 -33.44 -14.99 12.82
N GLN A 690 -34.14 -14.57 13.88
CA GLN A 690 -35.43 -15.11 14.28
C GLN A 690 -36.57 -14.43 13.51
N GLU A 691 -36.54 -13.11 13.40
CA GLU A 691 -37.44 -12.29 12.58
C GLU A 691 -37.40 -12.72 11.11
N ASN A 692 -36.22 -12.86 10.49
CA ASN A 692 -36.11 -13.37 9.12
C ASN A 692 -36.69 -14.78 8.95
N ARG A 693 -36.60 -15.65 9.96
CA ARG A 693 -37.24 -16.99 9.92
C ARG A 693 -38.77 -16.89 10.02
N LEU A 694 -39.30 -15.98 10.84
CA LEU A 694 -40.74 -15.69 10.92
C LEU A 694 -41.24 -15.04 9.61
N ILE A 695 -40.47 -14.14 9.01
CA ILE A 695 -40.75 -13.49 7.73
C ILE A 695 -40.74 -14.51 6.59
N HIS A 696 -39.75 -15.40 6.51
CA HIS A 696 -39.75 -16.50 5.53
C HIS A 696 -40.95 -17.45 5.73
N SER A 697 -41.33 -17.77 6.96
CA SER A 697 -42.53 -18.55 7.25
C SER A 697 -43.81 -17.82 6.81
N ALA A 698 -43.91 -16.51 7.05
CA ALA A 698 -45.04 -15.69 6.65
C ALA A 698 -45.14 -15.53 5.12
N TYR A 699 -44.00 -15.41 4.42
CA TYR A 699 -43.96 -15.42 2.95
C TYR A 699 -44.33 -16.79 2.37
N TYR A 700 -43.92 -17.89 3.01
CA TYR A 700 -44.33 -19.24 2.60
C TYR A 700 -45.85 -19.44 2.78
N ASP A 701 -46.40 -19.04 3.92
CA ASP A 701 -47.85 -19.03 4.17
C ASP A 701 -48.60 -18.11 3.20
N LEU A 702 -48.06 -16.93 2.88
CA LEU A 702 -48.64 -16.00 1.92
C LEU A 702 -48.61 -16.58 0.51
N ALA A 703 -47.51 -17.20 0.08
CA ALA A 703 -47.40 -17.89 -1.20
C ALA A 703 -48.37 -19.08 -1.30
N MET A 704 -48.54 -19.85 -0.22
CA MET A 704 -49.53 -20.93 -0.15
C MET A 704 -50.97 -20.40 -0.19
N ARG A 705 -51.27 -19.27 0.49
CA ARG A 705 -52.57 -18.59 0.40
C ARG A 705 -52.81 -17.98 -0.98
N MET A 706 -51.79 -17.45 -1.65
CA MET A 706 -51.88 -16.95 -3.03
C MET A 706 -52.09 -18.09 -4.03
N SER A 707 -51.46 -19.25 -3.82
CA SER A 707 -51.70 -20.47 -4.59
C SER A 707 -53.13 -20.99 -4.39
N GLN A 708 -53.63 -21.03 -3.15
CA GLN A 708 -55.02 -21.39 -2.87
C GLN A 708 -56.01 -20.38 -3.47
N ASN A 709 -55.73 -19.07 -3.34
CA ASN A 709 -56.56 -18.02 -3.94
C ASN A 709 -56.52 -18.04 -5.48
N SER A 710 -55.40 -18.37 -6.13
CA SER A 710 -55.36 -18.50 -7.58
C SER A 710 -56.20 -19.68 -8.07
N VAL A 711 -56.22 -20.80 -7.32
CA VAL A 711 -57.13 -21.94 -7.57
C VAL A 711 -58.61 -21.58 -7.35
N VAL A 712 -58.92 -20.68 -6.41
CA VAL A 712 -60.29 -20.16 -6.20
C VAL A 712 -60.69 -19.16 -7.30
N VAL A 713 -59.81 -18.24 -7.68
CA VAL A 713 -60.05 -17.24 -8.74
C VAL A 713 -60.14 -17.89 -10.12
N ALA A 714 -59.31 -18.90 -10.42
CA ALA A 714 -59.41 -19.69 -11.65
C ALA A 714 -60.71 -20.51 -11.75
N ARG A 715 -61.39 -20.77 -10.62
CA ARG A 715 -62.76 -21.33 -10.58
C ARG A 715 -63.86 -20.27 -10.70
N ALA A 716 -63.54 -19.00 -10.51
CA ALA A 716 -64.47 -17.87 -10.61
C ALA A 716 -64.47 -17.19 -12.00
N SER A 717 -63.37 -17.26 -12.75
CA SER A 717 -63.17 -16.55 -14.03
C SER A 717 -63.94 -17.13 -15.25
N ALA A 718 -65.04 -17.85 -15.03
CA ALA A 718 -65.73 -18.66 -16.04
C ALA A 718 -67.05 -18.05 -16.61
N SER A 719 -67.09 -16.72 -16.80
CA SER A 719 -68.00 -16.01 -17.73
C SER A 719 -69.52 -15.93 -17.38
N PRO A 720 -70.29 -14.94 -17.88
CA PRO A 720 -70.05 -13.49 -17.75
C PRO A 720 -71.32 -12.74 -17.26
N ALA A 721 -71.15 -11.52 -16.72
CA ALA A 721 -72.28 -10.68 -16.29
C ALA A 721 -72.82 -9.79 -17.44
N SER A 722 -73.88 -10.24 -18.11
CA SER A 722 -74.73 -9.37 -18.95
C SER A 722 -76.15 -9.93 -19.04
N TRP A 723 -77.14 -9.11 -18.68
CA TRP A 723 -78.54 -9.51 -18.52
C TRP A 723 -79.14 -10.12 -19.82
N LEU A 724 -78.82 -9.52 -20.98
CA LEU A 724 -79.24 -10.03 -22.29
C LEU A 724 -78.56 -11.36 -22.68
N ALA A 725 -77.32 -11.58 -22.25
CA ALA A 725 -76.65 -12.87 -22.46
C ALA A 725 -77.27 -13.98 -21.59
N GLN A 726 -77.72 -13.62 -20.39
CA GLN A 726 -78.38 -14.52 -19.45
C GLN A 726 -79.76 -14.97 -19.95
N GLN A 727 -80.48 -14.10 -20.67
CA GLN A 727 -81.76 -14.42 -21.29
C GLN A 727 -81.63 -15.31 -22.55
N ARG A 728 -80.53 -15.17 -23.32
CA ARG A 728 -80.22 -16.08 -24.46
C ARG A 728 -79.76 -17.46 -24.00
N LYS A 729 -78.89 -17.53 -22.98
CA LYS A 729 -78.41 -18.80 -22.37
C LYS A 729 -79.51 -19.70 -21.79
N LEU A 730 -80.75 -19.23 -21.65
CA LEU A 730 -81.90 -20.04 -21.25
C LEU A 730 -82.58 -20.77 -22.41
N LEU A 731 -82.41 -20.32 -23.65
CA LEU A 731 -82.91 -20.98 -24.85
C LEU A 731 -81.89 -22.00 -25.38
N ASP A 732 -80.62 -21.59 -25.52
CA ASP A 732 -79.57 -22.44 -26.10
C ASP A 732 -79.30 -23.70 -25.25
N ARG A 733 -79.60 -23.66 -23.95
CA ARG A 733 -79.34 -24.77 -23.01
C ARG A 733 -80.21 -26.02 -23.18
N GLN A 734 -81.14 -26.03 -24.13
CA GLN A 734 -81.90 -27.24 -24.45
C GLN A 734 -81.20 -28.16 -25.46
N PHE A 735 -80.17 -27.71 -26.17
CA PHE A 735 -79.51 -28.52 -27.19
C PHE A 735 -78.06 -28.91 -26.86
N GLU A 736 -77.89 -30.22 -26.79
CA GLU A 736 -76.70 -31.02 -27.15
C GLU A 736 -75.51 -31.17 -26.19
N ARG A 737 -74.89 -32.35 -26.34
CA ARG A 737 -73.70 -32.87 -25.66
C ARG A 737 -72.67 -33.19 -26.74
N GLY A 738 -71.38 -32.99 -26.50
CA GLY A 738 -70.31 -33.47 -27.38
C GLY A 738 -68.92 -33.19 -26.78
N PRO A 739 -67.96 -34.15 -26.81
CA PRO A 739 -66.66 -33.97 -26.18
C PRO A 739 -65.45 -34.01 -27.16
N ASP A 740 -64.27 -33.81 -26.57
CA ASP A 740 -62.93 -34.34 -26.93
C ASP A 740 -61.99 -33.62 -27.95
N GLU A 741 -60.83 -33.27 -27.38
CA GLU A 741 -59.42 -33.33 -27.85
C GLU A 741 -58.80 -32.47 -28.99
N ASP A 742 -57.63 -31.90 -28.62
CA ASP A 742 -56.30 -31.96 -29.29
C ASP A 742 -55.61 -30.77 -30.01
N LYS A 743 -54.47 -30.38 -29.40
CA LYS A 743 -53.14 -29.96 -29.93
C LYS A 743 -52.91 -28.78 -30.91
N GLN A 744 -52.07 -27.85 -30.41
CA GLN A 744 -50.86 -27.24 -31.04
C GLN A 744 -50.96 -26.32 -32.27
N GLN A 745 -50.37 -25.09 -32.16
CA GLN A 745 -49.03 -24.75 -32.70
C GLN A 745 -48.60 -23.30 -32.31
N GLN A 746 -47.36 -22.90 -32.66
CA GLN A 746 -46.72 -21.60 -32.36
C GLN A 746 -46.82 -20.61 -33.56
N PRO A 747 -46.02 -19.51 -33.65
CA PRO A 747 -46.12 -18.24 -32.91
C PRO A 747 -46.30 -17.03 -33.88
N SER A 748 -46.15 -15.79 -33.39
CA SER A 748 -46.03 -14.59 -34.25
C SER A 748 -45.06 -13.54 -33.67
N PRO A 749 -44.39 -12.71 -34.51
CA PRO A 749 -43.33 -11.80 -34.08
C PRO A 749 -43.82 -10.37 -33.77
N SER A 750 -42.97 -9.58 -33.10
CA SER A 750 -43.14 -8.14 -32.87
C SER A 750 -42.19 -7.32 -33.74
N ILE A 751 -42.63 -6.15 -34.22
CA ILE A 751 -41.84 -5.23 -35.04
C ILE A 751 -41.84 -3.82 -34.43
N HIS A 752 -40.65 -3.21 -34.36
CA HIS A 752 -40.33 -1.80 -34.05
C HIS A 752 -41.00 -0.83 -35.04
N LEU A 753 -41.21 0.48 -34.84
CA LEU A 753 -40.50 1.59 -34.15
C LEU A 753 -41.59 2.67 -33.76
N THR A 754 -41.37 3.87 -33.21
CA THR A 754 -40.22 4.82 -33.24
C THR A 754 -40.06 5.57 -31.92
N ASP A 755 -38.83 5.64 -31.40
CA ASP A 755 -38.45 6.50 -30.25
C ASP A 755 -37.05 7.13 -30.48
N ASN A 756 -36.82 7.56 -31.73
CA ASN A 756 -35.50 7.63 -32.34
C ASN A 756 -35.07 9.06 -32.74
N GLN A 757 -34.86 9.91 -31.73
CA GLN A 757 -34.17 11.20 -31.91
C GLN A 757 -33.29 11.56 -30.70
N LEU A 758 -33.78 11.42 -29.45
CA LEU A 758 -32.98 11.68 -28.25
C LEU A 758 -31.88 10.62 -27.99
N HIS A 759 -32.11 9.36 -28.36
CA HIS A 759 -31.12 8.28 -28.21
C HIS A 759 -29.90 8.41 -29.15
N SER A 760 -29.99 9.21 -30.22
CA SER A 760 -28.97 9.26 -31.27
C SER A 760 -27.63 9.85 -30.80
N ASN A 761 -27.67 10.91 -29.98
CA ASN A 761 -26.44 11.56 -29.50
C ASN A 761 -25.69 10.73 -28.45
N ARG A 762 -26.38 10.08 -27.50
CA ARG A 762 -25.72 9.28 -26.44
C ARG A 762 -24.98 8.06 -27.02
N LEU A 763 -25.52 7.43 -28.06
CA LEU A 763 -24.90 6.30 -28.75
C LEU A 763 -23.73 6.68 -29.70
N SER A 764 -23.38 7.95 -29.82
CA SER A 764 -22.34 8.42 -30.76
C SER A 764 -20.91 8.35 -30.22
N ILE A 765 -20.72 8.40 -28.89
CA ILE A 765 -19.43 8.72 -28.27
C ILE A 765 -18.47 7.51 -28.20
N MET A 766 -19.00 6.27 -28.18
CA MET A 766 -18.24 5.03 -27.93
C MET A 766 -18.52 3.89 -28.94
N ARG A 767 -18.78 4.21 -30.22
CA ARG A 767 -18.80 3.14 -31.24
C ARG A 767 -17.40 2.55 -31.45
N SER A 768 -17.24 1.26 -31.15
CA SER A 768 -16.03 0.52 -31.51
C SER A 768 -15.90 0.44 -33.03
N LYS A 769 -14.84 1.07 -33.55
CA LYS A 769 -14.57 1.11 -34.99
C LYS A 769 -14.24 -0.29 -35.52
N PHE A 770 -13.67 -1.16 -34.68
CA PHE A 770 -13.48 -2.56 -35.06
C PHE A 770 -14.82 -3.31 -35.27
N LYS A 771 -15.88 -2.99 -34.52
CA LYS A 771 -17.22 -3.57 -34.72
C LYS A 771 -17.88 -3.11 -36.03
N ASP A 772 -17.64 -1.87 -36.44
CA ASP A 772 -18.13 -1.28 -37.70
C ASP A 772 -17.27 -1.71 -38.93
N GLU A 773 -15.95 -1.80 -38.78
CA GLU A 773 -14.99 -2.23 -39.83
C GLU A 773 -15.18 -3.72 -40.23
N HIS A 774 -15.65 -4.57 -39.33
CA HIS A 774 -15.69 -6.03 -39.52
C HIS A 774 -17.08 -6.62 -39.20
N PRO A 775 -17.74 -7.33 -40.13
CA PRO A 775 -19.06 -7.92 -39.87
C PRO A 775 -18.98 -9.03 -38.82
N PHE A 776 -20.03 -9.13 -38.00
CA PHE A 776 -20.11 -9.99 -36.81
C PHE A 776 -19.60 -11.43 -37.03
N GLU A 777 -20.11 -12.12 -38.05
CA GLU A 777 -19.71 -13.50 -38.39
C GLU A 777 -18.19 -13.67 -38.60
N LYS A 778 -17.52 -12.65 -39.16
CA LYS A 778 -16.05 -12.68 -39.35
C LYS A 778 -15.31 -12.44 -38.04
N ARG A 779 -15.82 -11.57 -37.15
CA ARG A 779 -15.24 -11.35 -35.82
C ARG A 779 -15.37 -12.61 -34.97
N LYS A 780 -16.57 -13.18 -34.90
CA LYS A 780 -16.86 -14.42 -34.17
C LYS A 780 -16.00 -15.60 -34.61
N ALA A 781 -15.94 -15.85 -35.93
CA ALA A 781 -15.07 -16.89 -36.49
C ALA A 781 -13.55 -16.62 -36.32
N GLU A 782 -13.14 -15.37 -36.05
CA GLU A 782 -11.76 -15.04 -35.66
C GLU A 782 -11.52 -15.31 -34.18
N ALA A 783 -12.41 -14.85 -33.28
CA ALA A 783 -12.30 -15.05 -31.84
C ALA A 783 -12.34 -16.54 -31.44
N GLU A 784 -13.28 -17.32 -31.98
CA GLU A 784 -13.38 -18.76 -31.76
C GLU A 784 -12.09 -19.47 -32.20
N ARG A 785 -11.55 -19.13 -33.38
CA ARG A 785 -10.28 -19.66 -33.88
C ARG A 785 -9.09 -19.27 -33.01
N ILE A 786 -9.09 -18.06 -32.45
CA ILE A 786 -8.05 -17.60 -31.52
C ILE A 786 -8.13 -18.39 -30.22
N ARG A 787 -9.31 -18.53 -29.61
CA ARG A 787 -9.52 -19.27 -28.35
C ARG A 787 -9.21 -20.76 -28.49
N GLN A 788 -9.52 -21.37 -29.64
CA GLN A 788 -9.13 -22.76 -29.94
C GLN A 788 -7.60 -22.94 -30.11
N LYS A 789 -6.90 -21.93 -30.66
CA LYS A 789 -5.45 -22.00 -30.94
C LYS A 789 -4.59 -21.57 -29.75
N TYR A 790 -5.11 -20.72 -28.87
CA TYR A 790 -4.40 -20.14 -27.74
C TYR A 790 -5.32 -20.12 -26.51
N VAL A 791 -5.54 -21.29 -25.91
CA VAL A 791 -6.53 -21.51 -24.83
C VAL A 791 -6.33 -20.55 -23.65
N ASP A 792 -5.09 -20.42 -23.17
CA ASP A 792 -4.70 -19.60 -22.01
C ASP A 792 -4.54 -18.10 -22.36
N ARG A 793 -5.10 -17.66 -23.49
CA ARG A 793 -5.02 -16.27 -23.97
C ARG A 793 -6.37 -15.69 -24.34
N ILE A 794 -6.45 -14.40 -24.08
CA ILE A 794 -7.65 -13.58 -24.18
C ILE A 794 -7.53 -12.70 -25.43
N PRO A 795 -8.49 -12.80 -26.38
CA PRO A 795 -8.56 -11.91 -27.53
C PRO A 795 -9.14 -10.56 -27.10
N VAL A 796 -8.31 -9.52 -27.12
CA VAL A 796 -8.68 -8.17 -26.65
C VAL A 796 -8.57 -7.15 -27.78
N ILE A 797 -9.60 -6.32 -27.95
CA ILE A 797 -9.64 -5.18 -28.86
C ILE A 797 -9.47 -3.91 -28.02
N CYS A 798 -8.42 -3.14 -28.31
CA CYS A 798 -8.08 -1.93 -27.57
C CYS A 798 -8.11 -0.71 -28.50
N GLU A 799 -9.06 0.21 -28.28
CA GLU A 799 -9.29 1.40 -29.11
C GLU A 799 -9.22 2.71 -28.30
N LYS A 800 -9.02 3.84 -28.97
CA LYS A 800 -8.92 5.17 -28.35
C LYS A 800 -10.29 5.85 -28.33
N VAL A 801 -10.67 6.49 -27.22
CA VAL A 801 -11.83 7.42 -27.19
C VAL A 801 -11.59 8.57 -28.17
N GLU A 802 -12.56 8.90 -29.04
CA GLU A 802 -12.36 9.85 -30.14
C GLU A 802 -11.84 11.23 -29.70
N LYS A 803 -12.35 11.73 -28.57
CA LYS A 803 -12.06 13.08 -28.02
C LYS A 803 -10.81 13.17 -27.13
N SER A 804 -10.08 12.08 -26.90
CA SER A 804 -8.93 12.04 -25.96
C SER A 804 -7.65 12.68 -26.52
N ASP A 805 -6.82 13.32 -25.69
CA ASP A 805 -5.49 13.86 -26.06
C ASP A 805 -4.40 12.78 -26.27
N ILE A 806 -4.66 11.51 -25.92
CA ILE A 806 -3.63 10.46 -26.04
C ILE A 806 -3.35 10.06 -27.51
N ALA A 807 -2.09 9.74 -27.80
CA ALA A 807 -1.64 9.19 -29.09
C ALA A 807 -2.32 7.85 -29.42
N THR A 808 -2.63 7.63 -30.71
CA THR A 808 -3.21 6.37 -31.19
C THR A 808 -2.22 5.20 -31.12
N ILE A 809 -2.74 3.97 -31.09
CA ILE A 809 -1.96 2.75 -30.90
C ILE A 809 -1.80 1.95 -32.20
N ASP A 810 -0.56 1.63 -32.56
CA ASP A 810 -0.19 0.97 -33.83
C ASP A 810 -0.94 -0.35 -34.13
N LYS A 811 -1.40 -1.03 -33.07
CA LYS A 811 -2.13 -2.30 -33.14
C LYS A 811 -3.26 -2.29 -32.13
N LYS A 812 -4.50 -2.38 -32.62
CA LYS A 812 -5.73 -2.50 -31.81
C LYS A 812 -5.87 -3.89 -31.16
N LYS A 813 -5.41 -4.96 -31.82
CA LYS A 813 -5.64 -6.36 -31.39
C LYS A 813 -4.52 -6.90 -30.48
N TYR A 814 -4.91 -7.52 -29.36
CA TYR A 814 -4.03 -8.08 -28.33
C TYR A 814 -4.37 -9.54 -28.00
N LEU A 815 -3.36 -10.27 -27.55
CA LEU A 815 -3.42 -11.68 -27.15
C LEU A 815 -2.85 -11.81 -25.73
N VAL A 816 -3.69 -11.46 -24.75
CA VAL A 816 -3.32 -11.21 -23.35
C VAL A 816 -3.30 -12.54 -22.57
N PRO A 817 -2.30 -12.84 -21.73
CA PRO A 817 -2.34 -13.99 -20.84
C PRO A 817 -3.52 -13.90 -19.85
N ALA A 818 -4.12 -15.04 -19.50
CA ALA A 818 -5.23 -15.07 -18.54
C ALA A 818 -4.89 -14.43 -17.18
N ASP A 819 -3.69 -14.71 -16.67
CA ASP A 819 -3.21 -14.30 -15.34
C ASP A 819 -2.63 -12.87 -15.29
N LEU A 820 -2.67 -12.13 -16.40
CA LEU A 820 -2.22 -10.74 -16.43
C LEU A 820 -3.23 -9.86 -15.69
N THR A 821 -2.78 -8.92 -14.86
CA THR A 821 -3.68 -7.96 -14.23
C THR A 821 -4.05 -6.81 -15.15
N VAL A 822 -5.20 -6.18 -14.88
CA VAL A 822 -5.66 -4.93 -15.51
C VAL A 822 -4.55 -3.86 -15.47
N GLY A 823 -3.92 -3.63 -14.32
CA GLY A 823 -2.82 -2.66 -14.18
C GLY A 823 -1.56 -3.00 -14.99
N GLN A 824 -1.21 -4.29 -15.09
CA GLN A 824 -0.12 -4.74 -15.97
C GLN A 824 -0.47 -4.52 -17.45
N PHE A 825 -1.73 -4.73 -17.84
CA PHE A 825 -2.19 -4.43 -19.19
C PHE A 825 -2.14 -2.92 -19.51
N VAL A 826 -2.59 -2.06 -18.58
CA VAL A 826 -2.44 -0.58 -18.70
C VAL A 826 -0.98 -0.18 -18.90
N TYR A 827 -0.03 -0.80 -18.18
CA TYR A 827 1.40 -0.56 -18.37
C TYR A 827 1.90 -0.98 -19.78
N VAL A 828 1.41 -2.11 -20.32
CA VAL A 828 1.71 -2.54 -21.70
C VAL A 828 1.17 -1.55 -22.74
N ILE A 829 -0.05 -1.03 -22.54
CA ILE A 829 -0.63 0.02 -23.40
C ILE A 829 0.23 1.29 -23.33
N ARG A 830 0.45 1.84 -22.12
CA ARG A 830 1.30 3.02 -21.85
C ARG A 830 2.66 2.93 -22.54
N LYS A 831 3.32 1.77 -22.47
CA LYS A 831 4.63 1.52 -23.10
C LYS A 831 4.58 1.51 -24.64
N ARG A 832 3.45 1.13 -25.26
CA ARG A 832 3.28 1.16 -26.72
C ARG A 832 3.00 2.56 -27.26
N ILE A 833 2.12 3.32 -26.60
CA ILE A 833 1.83 4.73 -26.96
C ILE A 833 2.93 5.72 -26.55
N LYS A 834 4.01 5.23 -25.89
CA LYS A 834 5.16 6.03 -25.39
C LYS A 834 4.77 7.20 -24.47
N LEU A 835 3.69 7.03 -23.72
CA LEU A 835 3.16 8.07 -22.83
C LEU A 835 4.07 8.27 -21.60
N SER A 836 4.43 9.52 -21.31
CA SER A 836 5.25 9.89 -20.15
C SER A 836 4.60 9.42 -18.84
N PRO A 837 5.38 9.05 -17.80
CA PRO A 837 4.83 8.57 -16.53
C PRO A 837 3.94 9.60 -15.84
N GLU A 838 4.19 10.88 -16.08
CA GLU A 838 3.44 12.03 -15.56
C GLU A 838 2.01 12.15 -16.13
N LYS A 839 1.78 11.76 -17.39
CA LYS A 839 0.42 11.78 -17.97
C LYS A 839 -0.37 10.55 -17.49
N ALA A 840 -1.62 10.78 -17.08
CA ALA A 840 -2.56 9.72 -16.74
C ALA A 840 -2.99 8.92 -17.98
N ILE A 841 -3.45 7.68 -17.76
CA ILE A 841 -4.19 6.88 -18.73
C ILE A 841 -5.21 6.03 -17.99
N PHE A 842 -6.45 6.07 -18.49
CA PHE A 842 -7.60 5.32 -18.01
C PHE A 842 -8.01 4.33 -19.09
N ILE A 843 -8.52 3.16 -18.68
CA ILE A 843 -9.12 2.18 -19.58
C ILE A 843 -10.52 1.83 -19.09
N PHE A 844 -11.44 1.68 -20.03
CA PHE A 844 -12.86 1.44 -19.77
C PHE A 844 -13.29 0.15 -20.44
N VAL A 845 -14.17 -0.59 -19.76
CA VAL A 845 -14.81 -1.84 -20.22
C VAL A 845 -16.29 -1.68 -19.93
N ASP A 846 -17.13 -1.78 -20.96
CA ASP A 846 -18.58 -1.49 -20.89
C ASP A 846 -18.91 -0.21 -20.09
N GLU A 847 -18.21 0.88 -20.42
CA GLU A 847 -18.26 2.20 -19.79
C GLU A 847 -17.83 2.26 -18.30
N VAL A 848 -17.27 1.19 -17.72
CA VAL A 848 -16.79 1.12 -16.33
C VAL A 848 -15.25 1.09 -16.26
N LEU A 849 -14.67 1.68 -15.21
CA LEU A 849 -13.24 1.53 -14.88
C LEU A 849 -13.02 0.18 -14.15
N PRO A 850 -12.36 -0.82 -14.77
CA PRO A 850 -12.12 -2.11 -14.13
C PRO A 850 -11.07 -1.97 -13.00
N PRO A 851 -11.18 -2.73 -11.88
CA PRO A 851 -10.22 -2.64 -10.78
C PRO A 851 -8.79 -3.01 -11.23
N THR A 852 -7.82 -2.15 -10.93
CA THR A 852 -6.41 -2.30 -11.36
C THR A 852 -5.76 -3.64 -10.96
N ALA A 853 -6.24 -4.25 -9.87
CA ALA A 853 -5.76 -5.54 -9.37
C ALA A 853 -6.52 -6.76 -9.93
N ALA A 854 -7.62 -6.57 -10.66
CA ALA A 854 -8.37 -7.67 -11.26
C ALA A 854 -7.56 -8.39 -12.34
N LEU A 855 -7.81 -9.68 -12.54
CA LEU A 855 -7.25 -10.46 -13.62
C LEU A 855 -8.02 -10.20 -14.92
N MET A 856 -7.30 -10.16 -16.05
CA MET A 856 -7.90 -10.00 -17.37
C MET A 856 -8.85 -11.16 -17.71
N SER A 857 -8.66 -12.34 -17.13
CA SER A 857 -9.58 -13.48 -17.21
C SER A 857 -10.96 -13.18 -16.63
N ALA A 858 -11.04 -12.66 -15.40
CA ALA A 858 -12.29 -12.29 -14.76
C ALA A 858 -13.05 -11.22 -15.57
N ILE A 859 -12.34 -10.17 -16.01
CA ILE A 859 -12.92 -9.11 -16.85
C ILE A 859 -13.46 -9.68 -18.18
N TYR A 860 -12.76 -10.63 -18.82
CA TYR A 860 -13.25 -11.30 -20.03
C TYR A 860 -14.45 -12.23 -19.77
N GLU A 861 -14.52 -12.90 -18.63
CA GLU A 861 -15.64 -13.79 -18.34
C GLU A 861 -16.94 -13.01 -18.11
N GLU A 862 -16.84 -11.83 -17.51
CA GLU A 862 -17.94 -10.92 -17.20
C GLU A 862 -18.33 -10.00 -18.38
N HIS A 863 -17.35 -9.41 -19.10
CA HIS A 863 -17.56 -8.31 -20.08
C HIS A 863 -17.09 -8.62 -21.52
N LYS A 864 -17.18 -9.89 -21.96
CA LYS A 864 -16.95 -10.26 -23.38
C LYS A 864 -18.18 -9.95 -24.25
N ASP A 865 -17.94 -9.51 -25.49
CA ASP A 865 -18.98 -9.32 -26.51
C ASP A 865 -19.51 -10.68 -27.03
N GLU A 866 -20.68 -10.66 -27.68
CA GLU A 866 -21.27 -11.86 -28.32
C GLU A 866 -20.40 -12.44 -29.45
N ASP A 867 -19.45 -11.66 -29.97
CA ASP A 867 -18.45 -12.12 -30.95
C ASP A 867 -17.23 -12.80 -30.31
N GLY A 868 -17.12 -12.84 -28.98
CA GLY A 868 -16.03 -13.49 -28.25
C GLY A 868 -14.73 -12.67 -28.10
N PHE A 869 -14.71 -11.39 -28.47
CA PHE A 869 -13.66 -10.45 -28.06
C PHE A 869 -14.05 -9.69 -26.78
N LEU A 870 -13.05 -9.29 -25.99
CA LEU A 870 -13.20 -8.25 -24.96
C LEU A 870 -12.83 -6.90 -25.56
N TYR A 871 -13.71 -5.91 -25.42
CA TYR A 871 -13.53 -4.56 -25.92
C TYR A 871 -13.08 -3.62 -24.80
N ILE A 872 -12.02 -2.85 -25.04
CA ILE A 872 -11.44 -1.92 -24.06
C ILE A 872 -11.13 -0.59 -24.74
N THR A 873 -11.64 0.50 -24.19
CA THR A 873 -11.41 1.85 -24.71
C THR A 873 -10.47 2.62 -23.78
N TYR A 874 -9.53 3.43 -24.29
CA TYR A 874 -8.59 4.20 -23.45
C TYR A 874 -8.65 5.72 -23.68
N SER A 875 -8.46 6.47 -22.58
CA SER A 875 -8.42 7.94 -22.51
C SER A 875 -7.27 8.43 -21.64
N GLY A 876 -6.81 9.67 -21.83
CA GLY A 876 -5.83 10.33 -20.93
C GLY A 876 -6.47 11.13 -19.80
N GLU A 877 -7.71 11.56 -20.01
CA GLU A 877 -8.49 12.33 -19.05
C GLU A 877 -9.67 11.48 -18.56
N ASN A 878 -10.12 11.74 -17.34
CA ASN A 878 -11.22 11.01 -16.74
C ASN A 878 -12.55 11.51 -17.32
N THR A 879 -13.02 10.86 -18.39
CA THR A 879 -14.13 11.33 -19.24
C THR A 879 -15.51 11.33 -18.58
N PHE A 880 -15.62 10.93 -17.32
CA PHE A 880 -16.82 11.05 -16.49
C PHE A 880 -17.16 12.49 -16.03
N GLY A 881 -16.34 13.50 -16.37
CA GLY A 881 -16.46 14.86 -15.83
C GLY A 881 -17.12 15.92 -16.73
N PHE A 882 -17.75 15.56 -17.86
CA PHE A 882 -18.29 16.52 -18.84
C PHE A 882 -19.80 16.35 -19.09
N GLU A 883 -20.63 16.60 -18.06
CA GLU A 883 -22.08 16.85 -18.24
C GLU A 883 -22.60 17.87 -17.20
N GLU A 884 -21.96 19.04 -17.10
CA GLU A 884 -22.50 20.22 -16.37
C GLU A 884 -21.85 21.55 -16.86
N LEU A 885 -22.41 22.16 -17.92
CA LEU A 885 -22.26 23.58 -18.33
C LEU A 885 -23.19 23.92 -19.52
#